data_AF-A0A6J8E8Q4-F1
#
_entry.id   AF-A0A6J8E8Q4-F1
#
_cell.length_a   1.000
_cell.length_b   1.000
_cell.length_c   1.000
_cell.angle_alpha   90.00
_cell.angle_beta   90.00
_cell.angle_gamma   90.00
#
_symmetry.space_group_name_H-M   'P 1'
#
loop_
_entity.id
_entity.type
_entity.pdbx_description
1 polymer ?
#
loop_
_entity_poly.entity_id
_entity_poly.type
_entity_poly.pdbx_seq_one_letter_code
_entity_poly.pdbx_strand_id
1 'polypeptide(L)'
;MNKIPFWTGYNCLLSKKGADVTVVAYPPIIDSKPNDMATVYTAMKKCLDMSNDAGQDYAIQTFDQQLYAIAQQVKWSKPDIFNRHILRLGGFHSLSCFLASIMKLWADGGLRDLLVDSGVFAGNTAELMLNGKEFNRAVRGFTLVFEALQVLFISAFIHWCRTFDYFDQIPSAFWNVLLEFHTSICDQTDQASDIKTRLEKLFEDHVQPLIGMFKEWGHDTSPTFKYWDMFLVAVQIMLSNVRAERKDKSKAHSMVFGVIWALKKTIIKDSKGSGGIVGITNQKSALIRWTLTRHLLASFSNEMNDRAGITCKSDNSHEEIKQTALKRDEEQVQAIVTHLNQTMTDPFDIDAHPPCLINISTGMHATREVQDSLLFAVDEGENMCRKFVKSALSLDQSGSFYSPITKSKLKTFEHMNAKTTLKCKSGEIITGHINPEIVFRRPLVLANSRDDVTIESILSLPLGPIPVSLFHEDGTMRKCCKSDLVKQFENEVSPVLSLPDFDPSLTTYIRDGMAIVQCMDAKKHKTFGDLALAYCNYLASCFTKAHTVADVFDRYDVKHSIKSGERERRTKVTAHAKVFQVIEGRNVPDWKKFLSVKDNKKALINFVCDFLFKIIKSNPLLVLPGHTYYMAGSTEDPEIAKSSSCRTCSLSGCDTTSSLFGIGKKSVYKVLKDAVLDFSDLYNLGDSDTETAISCSRRFVARLYDQKKKYASCHQDINKLRVKLATSKDSSLVRLPPSEAALRQHILRASFQTKIWHASCLAKPPLPSPLEYGWKSFKDSLHPVYFEGNMSADFLHDLVCSCKGKSQCKKSCVCVDQNLACTDLCSCQGSESCKNVHTHALTEEV
;
A
#
# COMPACT_ATOMS: atom_id res chain seq x y z
N MET A 1 -24.60 27.08 17.50
CA MET A 1 -24.82 27.16 16.03
C MET A 1 -23.86 28.18 15.49
N ASN A 2 -23.04 27.78 14.51
CA ASN A 2 -22.15 28.68 13.79
C ASN A 2 -23.00 29.75 13.08
N LYS A 3 -22.81 31.02 13.44
CA LYS A 3 -23.54 32.16 12.85
C LYS A 3 -22.80 32.72 11.63
N ILE A 4 -21.59 32.24 11.37
CA ILE A 4 -20.75 32.71 10.26
C ILE A 4 -21.03 31.84 9.03
N PRO A 5 -21.38 32.44 7.88
CA PRO A 5 -21.53 31.70 6.65
C PRO A 5 -20.21 31.12 6.14
N PHE A 6 -20.37 30.01 5.42
CA PHE A 6 -19.32 29.40 4.62
C PHE A 6 -18.76 30.37 3.58
N TRP A 7 -17.60 30.03 3.02
CA TRP A 7 -16.78 30.89 2.17
C TRP A 7 -17.54 31.84 1.22
N THR A 8 -18.52 31.37 0.45
CA THR A 8 -19.29 32.22 -0.46
C THR A 8 -20.18 33.23 0.29
N GLY A 9 -20.94 32.76 1.29
CA GLY A 9 -21.80 33.63 2.10
C GLY A 9 -20.97 34.62 2.92
N TYR A 10 -19.81 34.20 3.44
CA TYR A 10 -18.84 35.09 4.11
C TYR A 10 -18.37 36.19 3.16
N ASN A 11 -17.99 35.83 1.93
CA ASN A 11 -17.56 36.80 0.93
C ASN A 11 -18.67 37.78 0.51
N CYS A 12 -19.93 37.33 0.56
CA CYS A 12 -21.13 38.14 0.28
C CYS A 12 -21.46 39.10 1.42
N LEU A 13 -21.37 38.66 2.69
CA LEU A 13 -21.52 39.55 3.84
C LEU A 13 -20.48 40.68 3.83
N LEU A 14 -19.25 40.37 3.42
CA LEU A 14 -18.18 41.37 3.31
C LEU A 14 -18.31 42.30 2.09
N SER A 15 -19.13 41.97 1.08
CA SER A 15 -19.30 42.80 -0.12
C SER A 15 -20.43 43.82 0.09
N LYS A 16 -20.09 44.96 0.68
CA LYS A 16 -21.03 46.04 1.05
C LYS A 16 -21.57 46.92 -0.10
N LYS A 17 -21.52 46.48 -1.35
CA LYS A 17 -22.16 47.23 -2.44
C LYS A 17 -23.46 46.55 -2.81
N GLY A 18 -24.56 47.30 -2.75
CA GLY A 18 -25.73 46.98 -3.57
C GLY A 18 -25.21 46.77 -4.98
N ALA A 19 -25.31 45.54 -5.48
CA ALA A 19 -24.88 45.26 -6.83
C ALA A 19 -25.83 46.00 -7.76
N ASP A 20 -25.30 46.85 -8.64
CA ASP A 20 -26.09 47.46 -9.70
C ASP A 20 -26.77 46.34 -10.50
N VAL A 21 -28.05 46.53 -10.82
CA VAL A 21 -28.83 45.54 -11.56
C VAL A 21 -28.15 45.29 -12.90
N THR A 22 -27.58 44.09 -13.07
CA THR A 22 -26.92 43.71 -14.32
C THR A 22 -27.98 43.40 -15.36
N VAL A 23 -28.08 44.22 -16.40
CA VAL A 23 -28.92 43.93 -17.57
C VAL A 23 -28.18 42.95 -18.47
N VAL A 24 -28.82 41.84 -18.78
CA VAL A 24 -28.25 40.82 -19.68
C VAL A 24 -29.10 40.74 -20.94
N ALA A 25 -28.45 40.87 -22.09
CA ALA A 25 -29.09 40.79 -23.40
C ALA A 25 -28.38 39.77 -24.30
N TYR A 26 -29.10 39.21 -25.27
CA TYR A 26 -28.54 38.32 -26.29
C TYR A 26 -28.32 39.08 -27.60
N PRO A 27 -27.09 39.16 -28.12
CA PRO A 27 -26.88 39.65 -29.47
C PRO A 27 -27.43 38.64 -30.50
N PRO A 28 -27.73 39.09 -31.74
CA PRO A 28 -28.15 38.18 -32.81
C PRO A 28 -27.13 37.06 -33.05
N ILE A 29 -27.63 35.83 -33.23
CA ILE A 29 -26.80 34.65 -33.52
C ILE A 29 -26.00 34.86 -34.81
N ILE A 30 -24.71 34.55 -34.76
CA ILE A 30 -23.87 34.47 -35.95
C ILE A 30 -23.97 33.02 -36.45
N ASP A 31 -24.68 32.81 -37.56
CA ASP A 31 -24.91 31.49 -38.15
C ASP A 31 -23.72 31.05 -39.02
N SER A 32 -22.59 30.81 -38.36
CA SER A 32 -21.34 30.33 -38.98
C SER A 32 -20.53 29.52 -37.99
N LYS A 33 -19.52 28.80 -38.46
CA LYS A 33 -18.66 27.99 -37.59
C LYS A 33 -17.92 28.90 -36.60
N PRO A 34 -17.95 28.61 -35.28
CA PRO A 34 -17.35 29.49 -34.28
C PRO A 34 -15.83 29.60 -34.42
N ASN A 35 -15.18 28.56 -34.97
CA ASN A 35 -13.73 28.50 -35.13
C ASN A 35 -13.23 29.18 -36.43
N ASP A 36 -14.13 29.69 -37.28
CA ASP A 36 -13.70 30.45 -38.46
C ASP A 36 -13.23 31.84 -38.03
N MET A 37 -12.08 32.25 -38.55
CA MET A 37 -11.48 33.56 -38.23
C MET A 37 -12.42 34.72 -38.59
N ALA A 38 -13.21 34.59 -39.67
CA ALA A 38 -14.23 35.57 -40.04
C ALA A 38 -15.34 35.67 -39.00
N THR A 39 -15.81 34.55 -38.44
CA THR A 39 -16.81 34.51 -37.37
C THR A 39 -16.29 35.22 -36.12
N VAL A 40 -15.05 34.92 -35.71
CA VAL A 40 -14.41 35.54 -34.55
C VAL A 40 -14.22 37.04 -34.78
N TYR A 41 -13.78 37.45 -35.97
CA TYR A 41 -13.68 38.86 -36.34
C TYR A 41 -15.03 39.58 -36.24
N THR A 42 -16.09 39.02 -36.81
CA THR A 42 -17.44 39.59 -36.74
C THR A 42 -17.93 39.68 -35.30
N ALA A 43 -17.70 38.65 -34.48
CA ALA A 43 -18.06 38.66 -33.07
C ALA A 43 -17.31 39.76 -32.29
N MET A 44 -16.01 39.90 -32.53
CA MET A 44 -15.18 40.93 -31.92
C MET A 44 -15.59 42.34 -32.35
N LYS A 45 -15.91 42.53 -33.63
CA LYS A 45 -16.34 43.82 -34.17
C LYS A 45 -17.70 44.23 -33.59
N LYS A 46 -18.67 43.31 -33.56
CA LYS A 46 -19.97 43.54 -32.90
C LYS A 46 -19.82 43.89 -31.42
N CYS A 47 -18.94 43.20 -30.70
CA CYS A 47 -18.67 43.51 -29.29
C CYS A 47 -18.13 44.94 -29.11
N LEU A 48 -17.21 45.35 -30.00
CA LEU A 48 -16.66 46.70 -30.00
C LEU A 48 -17.72 47.75 -30.31
N ASP A 49 -18.56 47.50 -31.31
CA ASP A 49 -19.64 48.43 -31.70
C ASP A 49 -20.66 48.58 -30.57
N MET A 50 -21.10 47.48 -29.94
CA MET A 50 -21.97 47.52 -28.76
C MET A 50 -21.33 48.26 -27.57
N SER A 51 -20.02 48.12 -27.37
CA SER A 51 -19.30 48.83 -26.31
C SER A 51 -19.26 50.34 -26.58
N ASN A 52 -19.10 50.75 -27.85
CA ASN A 52 -19.17 52.15 -28.25
C ASN A 52 -20.57 52.74 -28.05
N ASP A 53 -21.61 52.00 -28.44
CA ASP A 53 -23.00 52.41 -28.27
C ASP A 53 -23.37 52.56 -26.79
N ALA A 54 -22.78 51.71 -25.93
CA ALA A 54 -22.92 51.79 -24.47
C ALA A 54 -22.01 52.85 -23.81
N GLY A 55 -21.22 53.61 -24.59
CA GLY A 55 -20.34 54.66 -24.07
C GLY A 55 -19.13 54.14 -23.28
N GLN A 56 -18.66 52.91 -23.57
CA GLN A 56 -17.54 52.30 -22.86
C GLN A 56 -16.18 52.57 -23.56
N ASP A 57 -15.17 52.88 -22.75
CA ASP A 57 -13.80 53.11 -23.24
C ASP A 57 -13.16 51.86 -23.82
N TYR A 58 -13.50 50.69 -23.28
CA TYR A 58 -12.92 49.40 -23.66
C TYR A 58 -13.99 48.36 -23.93
N ALA A 59 -13.79 47.55 -24.98
CA ALA A 59 -14.59 46.37 -25.24
C ALA A 59 -13.93 45.16 -24.58
N ILE A 60 -14.62 44.52 -23.66
CA ILE A 60 -14.13 43.29 -23.02
C ILE A 60 -14.84 42.10 -23.66
N GLN A 61 -14.10 41.07 -24.08
CA GLN A 61 -14.71 39.85 -24.59
C GLN A 61 -13.99 38.62 -24.07
N THR A 62 -14.79 37.64 -23.64
CA THR A 62 -14.28 36.38 -23.10
C THR A 62 -14.46 35.27 -24.11
N PHE A 63 -13.41 34.48 -24.33
CA PHE A 63 -13.41 33.35 -25.23
C PHE A 63 -12.91 32.09 -24.53
N ASP A 64 -13.49 30.94 -24.87
CA ASP A 64 -12.89 29.65 -24.54
C ASP A 64 -11.52 29.49 -25.19
N GLN A 65 -10.67 28.61 -24.65
CA GLN A 65 -9.25 28.52 -25.03
C GLN A 65 -9.00 28.41 -26.54
N GLN A 66 -9.79 27.59 -27.24
CA GLN A 66 -9.65 27.43 -28.69
C GLN A 66 -9.96 28.72 -29.46
N LEU A 67 -11.02 29.44 -29.06
CA LEU A 67 -11.44 30.69 -29.70
C LEU A 67 -10.57 31.87 -29.30
N TYR A 68 -10.04 31.87 -28.07
CA TYR A 68 -9.15 32.91 -27.58
C TYR A 68 -7.87 33.01 -28.41
N ALA A 69 -7.30 31.87 -28.79
CA ALA A 69 -6.12 31.83 -29.66
C ALA A 69 -6.40 32.50 -31.03
N ILE A 70 -7.56 32.23 -31.62
CA ILE A 70 -7.98 32.82 -32.90
C ILE A 70 -8.27 34.32 -32.71
N ALA A 71 -8.95 34.70 -31.64
CA ALA A 71 -9.24 36.10 -31.33
C ALA A 71 -7.95 36.92 -31.14
N GLN A 72 -6.93 36.36 -30.50
CA GLN A 72 -5.62 37.00 -30.38
C GLN A 72 -4.94 37.20 -31.74
N GLN A 73 -4.98 36.20 -32.63
CA GLN A 73 -4.47 36.35 -33.99
C GLN A 73 -5.20 37.44 -34.76
N VAL A 74 -6.53 37.53 -34.63
CA VAL A 74 -7.34 38.59 -35.24
C VAL A 74 -6.93 39.96 -34.69
N LYS A 75 -6.77 40.09 -33.36
CA LYS A 75 -6.32 41.32 -32.72
C LYS A 75 -4.93 41.74 -33.20
N TRP A 76 -3.97 40.82 -33.25
CA TRP A 76 -2.61 41.09 -33.71
C TRP A 76 -2.55 41.45 -35.20
N SER A 77 -3.46 40.91 -36.01
CA SER A 77 -3.53 41.22 -37.44
C SER A 77 -4.13 42.59 -37.73
N LYS A 78 -4.90 43.16 -36.79
CA LYS A 78 -5.64 44.43 -36.93
C LYS A 78 -5.55 45.28 -35.65
N PRO A 79 -4.35 45.70 -35.22
CA PRO A 79 -4.15 46.43 -33.97
C PRO A 79 -4.89 47.76 -33.96
N ASP A 80 -4.98 48.45 -35.10
CA ASP A 80 -5.66 49.75 -35.21
C ASP A 80 -7.16 49.66 -34.93
N ILE A 81 -7.79 48.52 -35.24
CA ILE A 81 -9.23 48.29 -35.04
C ILE A 81 -9.51 47.83 -33.61
N PHE A 82 -8.64 46.99 -33.05
CA PHE A 82 -8.86 46.29 -31.78
C PHE A 82 -7.95 46.76 -30.64
N ASN A 83 -7.37 47.96 -30.72
CA ASN A 83 -6.52 48.56 -29.69
C ASN A 83 -7.23 48.69 -28.32
N ARG A 84 -8.52 49.04 -28.33
CA ARG A 84 -9.38 49.15 -27.14
C ARG A 84 -10.10 47.84 -26.78
N HIS A 85 -9.78 46.74 -27.45
CA HIS A 85 -10.41 45.45 -27.22
C HIS A 85 -9.58 44.60 -26.25
N ILE A 86 -10.11 44.33 -25.05
CA ILE A 86 -9.49 43.46 -24.04
C ILE A 86 -10.06 42.05 -24.18
N LEU A 87 -9.24 41.14 -24.69
CA LEU A 87 -9.57 39.72 -24.78
C LEU A 87 -9.26 39.03 -23.45
N ARG A 88 -10.19 38.21 -22.96
CA ARG A 88 -10.00 37.37 -21.77
C ARG A 88 -10.20 35.89 -22.08
N LEU A 89 -9.35 35.06 -21.48
CA LEU A 89 -9.49 33.61 -21.52
C LEU A 89 -10.62 33.20 -20.56
N GLY A 90 -11.52 32.32 -21.01
CA GLY A 90 -12.62 31.81 -20.22
C GLY A 90 -12.13 30.95 -19.05
N GLY A 91 -12.35 31.43 -17.82
CA GLY A 91 -11.84 30.77 -16.60
C GLY A 91 -12.55 29.47 -16.23
N PHE A 92 -13.77 29.23 -16.73
CA PHE A 92 -14.54 28.01 -16.44
C PHE A 92 -13.82 26.71 -16.85
N HIS A 93 -13.24 26.67 -18.06
CA HIS A 93 -12.54 25.50 -18.56
C HIS A 93 -11.22 25.28 -17.81
N SER A 94 -10.48 26.35 -17.53
CA SER A 94 -9.26 26.29 -16.70
C SER A 94 -9.55 25.77 -15.30
N LEU A 95 -10.61 26.27 -14.66
CA LEU A 95 -11.03 25.81 -13.33
C LEU A 95 -11.54 24.37 -13.36
N SER A 96 -12.25 23.95 -14.42
CA SER A 96 -12.69 22.56 -14.60
C SER A 96 -11.51 21.60 -14.75
N CYS A 97 -10.48 21.98 -15.51
CA CYS A 97 -9.23 21.22 -15.60
C CYS A 97 -8.49 21.16 -14.26
N PHE A 98 -8.46 22.27 -13.52
CA PHE A 98 -7.84 22.33 -12.19
C PHE A 98 -8.55 21.44 -11.17
N LEU A 99 -9.89 21.44 -11.16
CA LEU A 99 -10.69 20.49 -10.37
C LEU A 99 -10.34 19.06 -10.76
N ALA A 100 -10.20 18.74 -12.05
CA ALA A 100 -9.81 17.40 -12.51
C ALA A 100 -8.44 16.97 -12.00
N SER A 101 -7.48 17.90 -11.90
CA SER A 101 -6.17 17.65 -11.30
C SER A 101 -6.26 17.33 -9.81
N ILE A 102 -7.06 18.10 -9.05
CA ILE A 102 -7.32 17.81 -7.62
C ILE A 102 -7.92 16.42 -7.47
N MET A 103 -8.90 16.08 -8.31
CA MET A 103 -9.56 14.78 -8.29
C MET A 103 -8.57 13.66 -8.60
N LYS A 104 -7.70 13.82 -9.60
CA LYS A 104 -6.73 12.79 -9.95
C LYS A 104 -5.68 12.54 -8.86
N LEU A 105 -5.32 13.58 -8.10
CA LEU A 105 -4.29 13.50 -7.07
C LEU A 105 -4.80 12.97 -5.73
N TRP A 106 -6.01 13.36 -5.30
CA TRP A 106 -6.52 13.07 -3.94
C TRP A 106 -7.70 12.09 -3.88
N ALA A 107 -8.40 11.79 -4.98
CA ALA A 107 -9.58 10.92 -4.95
C ALA A 107 -9.28 9.54 -4.37
N ASP A 108 -8.22 8.88 -4.84
CA ASP A 108 -7.79 7.56 -4.40
C ASP A 108 -6.87 7.59 -3.17
N GLY A 109 -6.53 8.78 -2.66
CA GLY A 109 -5.88 8.99 -1.36
C GLY A 109 -6.85 8.96 -0.17
N GLY A 110 -8.15 8.92 -0.44
CA GLY A 110 -9.22 8.86 0.57
C GLY A 110 -10.28 9.96 0.44
N LEU A 111 -10.09 10.96 -0.43
CA LEU A 111 -11.06 12.06 -0.60
C LEU A 111 -12.42 11.57 -1.07
N ARG A 112 -12.46 10.61 -2.00
CA ARG A 112 -13.72 10.04 -2.49
C ARG A 112 -14.49 9.37 -1.36
N ASP A 113 -13.81 8.50 -0.62
CA ASP A 113 -14.41 7.72 0.44
C ASP A 113 -14.86 8.65 1.57
N LEU A 114 -14.07 9.68 1.91
CA LEU A 114 -14.44 10.70 2.89
C LEU A 114 -15.77 11.38 2.53
N LEU A 115 -15.98 11.76 1.26
CA LEU A 115 -17.21 12.41 0.81
C LEU A 115 -18.44 11.49 0.83
N VAL A 116 -18.23 10.19 0.66
CA VAL A 116 -19.30 9.18 0.61
C VAL A 116 -19.64 8.67 2.01
N ASP A 117 -18.63 8.26 2.76
CA ASP A 117 -18.77 7.58 4.06
C ASP A 117 -19.14 8.56 5.19
N SER A 118 -18.85 9.86 5.03
CA SER A 118 -19.38 10.92 5.90
C SER A 118 -20.88 11.23 5.66
N GLY A 119 -21.49 10.65 4.62
CA GLY A 119 -22.90 10.87 4.27
C GLY A 119 -23.18 12.22 3.59
N VAL A 120 -22.15 12.98 3.21
CA VAL A 120 -22.31 14.28 2.53
C VAL A 120 -22.81 14.13 1.09
N PHE A 121 -22.32 13.10 0.38
CA PHE A 121 -22.76 12.76 -0.97
C PHE A 121 -23.02 11.27 -1.14
N ALA A 122 -24.01 10.93 -1.96
CA ALA A 122 -24.19 9.54 -2.40
C ALA A 122 -23.05 9.11 -3.34
N GLY A 123 -22.72 7.81 -3.36
CA GLY A 123 -21.60 7.28 -4.14
C GLY A 123 -21.58 7.70 -5.62
N ASN A 124 -22.71 7.59 -6.32
CA ASN A 124 -22.81 8.01 -7.73
C ASN A 124 -22.63 9.53 -7.90
N THR A 125 -23.12 10.33 -6.95
CA THR A 125 -22.95 11.80 -6.98
C THR A 125 -21.50 12.18 -6.77
N ALA A 126 -20.82 11.56 -5.80
CA ALA A 126 -19.39 11.75 -5.58
C ALA A 126 -18.59 11.37 -6.83
N GLU A 127 -18.96 10.30 -7.54
CA GLU A 127 -18.27 9.89 -8.77
C GLU A 127 -18.51 10.84 -9.96
N LEU A 128 -19.74 11.33 -10.15
CA LEU A 128 -20.03 12.33 -11.19
C LEU A 128 -19.32 13.66 -10.91
N MET A 129 -19.24 14.02 -9.63
CA MET A 129 -18.49 15.16 -9.13
C MET A 129 -17.00 15.00 -9.42
N LEU A 130 -16.43 13.83 -9.06
CA LEU A 130 -15.01 13.49 -9.23
C LEU A 130 -14.58 13.34 -10.71
N ASN A 131 -15.54 13.10 -11.61
CA ASN A 131 -15.31 13.06 -13.05
C ASN A 131 -15.53 14.43 -13.73
N GLY A 132 -15.77 15.50 -12.97
CA GLY A 132 -15.94 16.87 -13.49
C GLY A 132 -17.27 17.12 -14.21
N LYS A 133 -18.22 16.19 -14.13
CA LYS A 133 -19.55 16.34 -14.76
C LYS A 133 -20.46 17.28 -13.96
N GLU A 134 -20.25 17.39 -12.65
CA GLU A 134 -21.06 18.22 -11.75
C GLU A 134 -20.22 19.31 -11.08
N PHE A 135 -19.79 20.30 -11.88
CA PHE A 135 -18.92 21.39 -11.45
C PHE A 135 -19.35 22.09 -10.14
N ASN A 136 -20.62 22.51 -10.00
CA ASN A 136 -21.06 23.23 -8.80
C ASN A 136 -21.02 22.36 -7.54
N ARG A 137 -21.31 21.06 -7.68
CA ARG A 137 -21.20 20.11 -6.57
C ARG A 137 -19.74 19.87 -6.21
N ALA A 138 -18.83 19.82 -7.20
CA ALA A 138 -17.40 19.67 -6.97
C ALA A 138 -16.81 20.82 -6.16
N VAL A 139 -17.10 22.06 -6.56
CA VAL A 139 -16.67 23.26 -5.82
C VAL A 139 -17.18 23.22 -4.38
N ARG A 140 -18.46 22.89 -4.18
CA ARG A 140 -19.05 22.78 -2.83
C ARG A 140 -18.39 21.65 -2.02
N GLY A 141 -18.24 20.47 -2.59
CA GLY A 141 -17.64 19.31 -1.92
C GLY A 141 -16.21 19.58 -1.47
N PHE A 142 -15.39 20.19 -2.32
CA PHE A 142 -14.03 20.58 -1.94
C PHE A 142 -13.99 21.69 -0.92
N THR A 143 -14.94 22.62 -0.95
CA THR A 143 -15.05 23.66 0.09
C THR A 143 -15.38 23.03 1.45
N LEU A 144 -16.34 22.10 1.51
CA LEU A 144 -16.68 21.41 2.76
C LEU A 144 -15.51 20.62 3.34
N VAL A 145 -14.80 19.86 2.49
CA VAL A 145 -13.61 19.10 2.93
C VAL A 145 -12.49 20.06 3.34
N PHE A 146 -12.28 21.15 2.62
CA PHE A 146 -11.30 22.16 2.97
C PHE A 146 -11.58 22.76 4.35
N GLU A 147 -12.81 23.18 4.64
CA GLU A 147 -13.16 23.72 5.96
C GLU A 147 -12.96 22.68 7.07
N ALA A 148 -13.40 21.43 6.86
CA ALA A 148 -13.19 20.35 7.84
C ALA A 148 -11.70 20.10 8.12
N LEU A 149 -10.87 20.07 7.07
CA LEU A 149 -9.43 19.90 7.20
C LEU A 149 -8.75 21.12 7.81
N GLN A 150 -9.25 22.35 7.56
CA GLN A 150 -8.75 23.56 8.22
C GLN A 150 -9.03 23.54 9.73
N VAL A 151 -10.18 23.03 10.16
CA VAL A 151 -10.47 22.85 11.60
C VAL A 151 -9.44 21.93 12.26
N LEU A 152 -9.14 20.78 11.64
CA LEU A 152 -8.14 19.84 12.13
C LEU A 152 -6.72 20.44 12.09
N PHE A 153 -6.37 21.12 10.99
CA PHE A 153 -5.10 21.82 10.84
C PHE A 153 -4.89 22.89 11.92
N ILE A 154 -5.90 23.72 12.20
CA ILE A 154 -5.84 24.75 13.25
C ILE A 154 -5.75 24.11 14.64
N SER A 155 -6.49 23.03 14.89
CA SER A 155 -6.40 22.28 16.15
C SER A 155 -4.99 21.72 16.36
N ALA A 156 -4.40 21.10 15.33
CA ALA A 156 -3.04 20.59 15.36
C ALA A 156 -2.00 21.73 15.53
N PHE A 157 -2.19 22.86 14.84
CA PHE A 157 -1.36 24.06 14.99
C PHE A 157 -1.39 24.61 16.43
N ILE A 158 -2.58 24.73 17.03
CA ILE A 158 -2.72 25.20 18.42
C ILE A 158 -2.04 24.22 19.38
N HIS A 159 -2.23 22.92 19.18
CA HIS A 159 -1.55 21.89 19.98
C HIS A 159 -0.03 22.01 19.86
N TRP A 160 0.49 22.12 18.64
CA TRP A 160 1.91 22.33 18.37
C TRP A 160 2.44 23.62 19.03
N CYS A 161 1.73 24.73 18.92
CA CYS A 161 2.11 25.99 19.58
C CYS A 161 2.16 25.86 21.11
N ARG A 162 1.31 25.03 21.73
CA ARG A 162 1.36 24.77 23.17
C ARG A 162 2.50 23.83 23.55
N THR A 163 2.76 22.82 22.73
CA THR A 163 3.83 21.85 22.97
C THR A 163 5.23 22.47 22.86
N PHE A 164 5.39 23.49 22.01
CA PHE A 164 6.66 24.19 21.78
C PHE A 164 6.69 25.63 22.32
N ASP A 165 5.76 26.00 23.22
CA ASP A 165 5.69 27.31 23.88
C ASP A 165 5.63 28.54 22.92
N TYR A 166 5.10 28.36 21.71
CA TYR A 166 4.85 29.44 20.75
C TYR A 166 3.51 30.15 20.99
N PHE A 167 2.58 29.54 21.73
CA PHE A 167 1.22 30.08 21.90
C PHE A 167 1.23 31.45 22.58
N ASP A 168 2.11 31.65 23.57
CA ASP A 168 2.23 32.91 24.32
C ASP A 168 2.91 34.02 23.52
N GLN A 169 3.51 33.71 22.37
CA GLN A 169 4.11 34.70 21.47
C GLN A 169 3.05 35.45 20.64
N ILE A 170 1.82 34.92 20.57
CA ILE A 170 0.70 35.57 19.87
C ILE A 170 0.16 36.71 20.75
N PRO A 171 0.22 37.98 20.33
CA PRO A 171 -0.19 39.10 21.16
C PRO A 171 -1.67 39.02 21.56
N SER A 172 -1.99 39.41 22.80
CA SER A 172 -3.39 39.53 23.27
C SER A 172 -4.25 40.42 22.37
N ALA A 173 -3.64 41.41 21.73
CA ALA A 173 -4.28 42.27 20.73
C ALA A 173 -4.87 41.47 19.55
N PHE A 174 -4.21 40.41 19.08
CA PHE A 174 -4.72 39.56 18.00
C PHE A 174 -6.03 38.88 18.44
N TRP A 175 -6.05 38.25 19.62
CA TRP A 175 -7.23 37.56 20.15
C TRP A 175 -8.41 38.51 20.36
N ASN A 176 -8.14 39.71 20.87
CA ASN A 176 -9.17 40.73 21.07
C ASN A 176 -9.78 41.20 19.73
N VAL A 177 -8.95 41.50 18.73
CA VAL A 177 -9.42 41.92 17.40
C VAL A 177 -10.14 40.78 16.67
N LEU A 178 -9.72 39.53 16.87
CA LEU A 178 -10.40 38.36 16.32
C LEU A 178 -11.82 38.21 16.91
N LEU A 179 -11.97 38.40 18.23
CA LEU A 179 -13.27 38.37 18.89
C LEU A 179 -14.17 39.54 18.48
N GLU A 180 -13.58 40.74 18.33
CA GLU A 180 -14.24 41.94 17.79
C GLU A 180 -14.79 41.67 16.38
N PHE A 181 -13.96 41.07 15.52
CA PHE A 181 -14.33 40.70 14.15
C PHE A 181 -15.44 39.66 14.12
N HIS A 182 -15.32 38.59 14.92
CA HIS A 182 -16.34 37.55 15.02
C HIS A 182 -17.70 38.13 15.42
N THR A 183 -17.71 39.00 16.43
CA THR A 183 -18.93 39.66 16.93
C THR A 183 -19.53 40.57 15.87
N SER A 184 -18.70 41.38 15.18
CA SER A 184 -19.14 42.25 14.09
C SER A 184 -19.79 41.48 12.93
N ILE A 185 -19.27 40.30 12.56
CA ILE A 185 -19.86 39.45 11.52
C ILE A 185 -21.19 38.84 11.99
N CYS A 186 -21.25 38.37 13.24
CA CYS A 186 -22.48 37.79 13.81
C CYS A 186 -23.62 38.81 13.90
N ASP A 187 -23.29 40.06 14.23
CA ASP A 187 -24.23 41.16 14.41
C ASP A 187 -24.45 41.97 13.12
N GLN A 188 -23.79 41.58 12.02
CA GLN A 188 -23.85 42.22 10.69
C GLN A 188 -23.58 43.73 10.74
N THR A 189 -22.63 44.18 11.57
CA THR A 189 -22.36 45.60 11.76
C THR A 189 -21.54 46.19 10.62
N ASP A 190 -21.68 47.49 10.41
CA ASP A 190 -20.97 48.20 9.35
C ASP A 190 -19.45 48.35 9.57
N GLN A 191 -18.88 47.82 10.66
CA GLN A 191 -17.45 47.97 10.96
C GLN A 191 -16.59 46.77 10.53
N ALA A 192 -17.21 45.69 10.06
CA ALA A 192 -16.52 44.42 9.76
C ALA A 192 -15.34 44.57 8.77
N SER A 193 -15.43 45.49 7.79
CA SER A 193 -14.37 45.69 6.78
C SER A 193 -13.10 46.33 7.36
N ASP A 194 -13.26 47.28 8.27
CA ASP A 194 -12.12 48.01 8.86
C ASP A 194 -11.43 47.13 9.91
N ILE A 195 -12.21 46.41 10.72
CA ILE A 195 -11.70 45.41 11.67
C ILE A 195 -10.94 44.31 10.94
N LYS A 196 -11.46 43.84 9.79
CA LYS A 196 -10.79 42.84 8.96
C LYS A 196 -9.39 43.27 8.54
N THR A 197 -9.21 44.53 8.12
CA THR A 197 -7.89 45.03 7.70
C THR A 197 -6.89 45.05 8.86
N ARG A 198 -7.35 45.43 10.07
CA ARG A 198 -6.54 45.37 11.30
C ARG A 198 -6.16 43.93 11.66
N LEU A 199 -7.11 43.00 11.55
CA LEU A 199 -6.91 41.59 11.82
C LEU A 199 -5.92 40.95 10.82
N GLU A 200 -6.05 41.25 9.52
CA GLU A 200 -5.15 40.74 8.47
C GLU A 200 -3.71 41.17 8.76
N LYS A 201 -3.48 42.43 9.16
CA LYS A 201 -2.15 42.90 9.54
C LYS A 201 -1.57 42.15 10.75
N LEU A 202 -2.33 42.00 11.83
CA LEU A 202 -1.88 41.27 13.02
C LEU A 202 -1.62 39.78 12.74
N PHE A 203 -2.42 39.18 11.85
CA PHE A 203 -2.23 37.82 11.40
C PHE A 203 -0.92 37.66 10.60
N GLU A 204 -0.66 38.55 9.65
CA GLU A 204 0.56 38.57 8.84
C GLU A 204 1.82 38.75 9.71
N ASP A 205 1.76 39.66 10.69
CA ASP A 205 2.90 40.01 11.54
C ASP A 205 3.25 38.90 12.57
N HIS A 206 2.25 38.21 13.13
CA HIS A 206 2.45 37.33 14.30
C HIS A 206 2.09 35.85 14.10
N VAL A 207 1.07 35.54 13.30
CA VAL A 207 0.52 34.17 13.19
C VAL A 207 1.03 33.47 11.95
N GLN A 208 1.12 34.17 10.82
CA GLN A 208 1.58 33.61 9.55
C GLN A 208 3.01 33.02 9.60
N PRO A 209 4.00 33.64 10.28
CA PRO A 209 5.33 33.04 10.42
C PRO A 209 5.30 31.72 11.19
N LEU A 210 4.50 31.65 12.27
CA LEU A 210 4.33 30.43 13.07
C LEU A 210 3.65 29.32 12.26
N ILE A 211 2.64 29.65 11.45
CA ILE A 211 2.03 28.69 10.52
C ILE A 211 3.06 28.18 9.51
N GLY A 212 3.96 29.04 9.02
CA GLY A 212 5.07 28.64 8.15
C GLY A 212 5.98 27.61 8.81
N MET A 213 6.44 27.89 10.03
CA MET A 213 7.26 26.97 10.82
C MET A 213 6.55 25.64 11.10
N PHE A 214 5.26 25.69 11.45
CA PHE A 214 4.44 24.50 11.68
C PHE A 214 4.33 23.63 10.42
N LYS A 215 4.14 24.25 9.25
CA LYS A 215 4.10 23.53 7.97
C LYS A 215 5.44 22.87 7.66
N GLU A 216 6.55 23.58 7.81
CA GLU A 216 7.89 23.02 7.60
C GLU A 216 8.13 21.81 8.51
N TRP A 217 7.86 21.96 9.81
CA TRP A 217 7.95 20.88 10.78
C TRP A 217 7.04 19.68 10.42
N GLY A 218 5.80 19.94 10.05
CA GLY A 218 4.84 18.91 9.66
C GLY A 218 5.23 18.19 8.36
N HIS A 219 5.80 18.91 7.40
CA HIS A 219 6.29 18.35 6.12
C HIS A 219 7.46 17.40 6.32
N ASP A 220 8.37 17.73 7.23
CA ASP A 220 9.53 16.90 7.56
C ASP A 220 9.15 15.67 8.40
N THR A 221 8.12 15.79 9.23
CA THR A 221 7.72 14.73 10.16
C THR A 221 6.76 13.71 9.54
N SER A 222 5.81 14.15 8.70
CA SER A 222 4.79 13.27 8.13
C SER A 222 4.58 13.50 6.62
N PRO A 223 4.85 12.49 5.77
CA PRO A 223 4.48 12.51 4.35
C PRO A 223 2.97 12.72 4.13
N THR A 224 2.14 12.21 5.03
CA THR A 224 0.67 12.36 4.98
C THR A 224 0.25 13.80 5.24
N PHE A 225 0.87 14.45 6.23
CA PHE A 225 0.66 15.87 6.51
C PHE A 225 0.98 16.71 5.27
N LYS A 226 2.18 16.52 4.68
CA LYS A 226 2.59 17.26 3.47
C LYS A 226 1.60 17.09 2.32
N TYR A 227 1.18 15.85 2.07
CA TYR A 227 0.26 15.52 0.99
C TYR A 227 -1.12 16.19 1.14
N TRP A 228 -1.64 16.32 2.36
CA TRP A 228 -2.93 16.99 2.61
C TRP A 228 -2.82 18.51 2.79
N ASP A 229 -1.67 19.04 3.20
CA ASP A 229 -1.39 20.48 3.11
C ASP A 229 -1.37 20.94 1.64
N MET A 230 -0.80 20.13 0.73
CA MET A 230 -0.89 20.39 -0.72
C MET A 230 -2.35 20.44 -1.21
N PHE A 231 -3.25 19.63 -0.65
CA PHE A 231 -4.68 19.70 -0.95
C PHE A 231 -5.29 21.03 -0.47
N LEU A 232 -4.98 21.46 0.76
CA LEU A 232 -5.43 22.74 1.29
C LEU A 232 -4.99 23.90 0.39
N VAL A 233 -3.72 23.91 -0.03
CA VAL A 233 -3.19 24.91 -0.97
C VAL A 233 -3.93 24.86 -2.30
N ALA A 234 -4.18 23.66 -2.86
CA ALA A 234 -4.89 23.52 -4.13
C ALA A 234 -6.34 24.07 -4.05
N VAL A 235 -7.08 23.74 -2.99
CA VAL A 235 -8.45 24.26 -2.81
C VAL A 235 -8.44 25.77 -2.54
N GLN A 236 -7.45 26.30 -1.81
CA GLN A 236 -7.29 27.73 -1.62
C GLN A 236 -7.07 28.47 -2.96
N ILE A 237 -6.26 27.89 -3.86
CA ILE A 237 -6.07 28.43 -5.23
C ILE A 237 -7.39 28.38 -6.01
N MET A 238 -8.13 27.28 -5.91
CA MET A 238 -9.46 27.14 -6.54
C MET A 238 -10.41 28.25 -6.06
N LEU A 239 -10.54 28.43 -4.74
CA LEU A 239 -11.40 29.45 -4.13
C LEU A 239 -10.95 30.87 -4.49
N SER A 240 -9.65 31.13 -4.50
CA SER A 240 -9.10 32.43 -4.91
C SER A 240 -9.41 32.76 -6.37
N ASN A 241 -9.34 31.77 -7.27
CA ASN A 241 -9.78 31.94 -8.66
C ASN A 241 -11.28 32.23 -8.75
N VAL A 242 -12.12 31.46 -8.05
CA VAL A 242 -13.57 31.70 -7.99
C VAL A 242 -13.87 33.10 -7.44
N ARG A 243 -13.10 33.59 -6.47
CA ARG A 243 -13.24 34.94 -5.92
C ARG A 243 -12.82 36.00 -6.92
N ALA A 244 -11.69 35.83 -7.59
CA ALA A 244 -11.18 36.77 -8.59
C ALA A 244 -12.14 36.88 -9.78
N GLU A 245 -12.82 35.79 -10.14
CA GLU A 245 -13.89 35.81 -11.14
C GLU A 245 -15.17 36.53 -10.68
N ARG A 246 -15.40 36.65 -9.36
CA ARG A 246 -16.62 37.22 -8.77
C ARG A 246 -16.47 38.63 -8.16
N LYS A 247 -15.30 38.98 -7.61
CA LYS A 247 -15.04 40.26 -6.92
C LYS A 247 -14.28 41.20 -7.84
N ASP A 248 -15.02 42.16 -8.37
CA ASP A 248 -14.59 43.14 -9.36
C ASP A 248 -14.14 44.45 -8.68
N LYS A 249 -12.85 44.83 -8.79
CA LYS A 249 -12.29 46.06 -8.18
C LYS A 249 -11.82 47.11 -9.20
N SER A 250 -11.93 46.86 -10.50
CA SER A 250 -11.44 47.78 -11.54
C SER A 250 -12.62 48.44 -12.26
N LYS A 251 -12.66 49.78 -12.30
CA LYS A 251 -13.72 50.58 -12.97
C LYS A 251 -13.94 50.25 -14.46
N ALA A 252 -13.03 49.52 -15.11
CA ALA A 252 -13.16 49.08 -16.51
C ALA A 252 -13.68 47.64 -16.67
N HIS A 253 -13.70 46.82 -15.61
CA HIS A 253 -13.92 45.37 -15.68
C HIS A 253 -15.40 44.92 -15.67
N SER A 254 -16.34 45.86 -15.53
CA SER A 254 -17.69 45.63 -15.00
C SER A 254 -18.69 44.81 -15.83
N MET A 255 -18.51 44.58 -17.14
CA MET A 255 -19.69 44.22 -17.96
C MET A 255 -19.82 42.75 -18.45
N VAL A 256 -18.82 41.87 -18.31
CA VAL A 256 -18.81 40.66 -19.18
C VAL A 256 -18.78 39.31 -18.46
N PHE A 257 -18.25 39.21 -17.24
CA PHE A 257 -18.12 37.90 -16.55
C PHE A 257 -19.30 37.52 -15.64
N GLY A 258 -19.95 38.51 -15.00
CA GLY A 258 -21.24 38.28 -14.36
C GLY A 258 -22.24 37.65 -15.34
N VAL A 259 -22.14 38.02 -16.62
CA VAL A 259 -23.01 37.55 -17.69
C VAL A 259 -22.85 36.05 -17.97
N ILE A 260 -21.68 35.43 -18.05
CA ILE A 260 -21.59 33.98 -18.38
C ILE A 260 -22.04 33.08 -17.21
N TRP A 261 -21.69 33.43 -15.97
CA TRP A 261 -22.11 32.67 -14.79
C TRP A 261 -23.58 32.92 -14.43
N ALA A 262 -24.06 34.17 -14.57
CA ALA A 262 -25.49 34.49 -14.46
C ALA A 262 -26.29 33.89 -15.63
N LEU A 263 -25.80 33.91 -16.87
CA LEU A 263 -26.46 33.27 -18.02
C LEU A 263 -26.79 31.80 -17.71
N LYS A 264 -25.87 31.05 -17.08
CA LYS A 264 -26.12 29.66 -16.66
C LYS A 264 -27.10 29.51 -15.48
N LYS A 265 -27.15 30.46 -14.54
CA LYS A 265 -27.94 30.36 -13.29
C LYS A 265 -29.28 31.11 -13.29
N THR A 266 -29.41 32.26 -13.95
CA THR A 266 -30.64 33.05 -14.06
C THR A 266 -31.33 32.82 -15.40
N ILE A 267 -30.69 33.12 -16.53
CA ILE A 267 -31.43 33.13 -17.81
C ILE A 267 -31.62 31.75 -18.41
N ILE A 268 -30.64 30.83 -18.34
CA ILE A 268 -30.84 29.43 -18.73
C ILE A 268 -31.86 28.75 -17.81
N LYS A 269 -31.94 29.15 -16.53
CA LYS A 269 -32.94 28.63 -15.59
C LYS A 269 -34.33 29.13 -15.95
N ASP A 270 -34.49 30.43 -16.21
CA ASP A 270 -35.77 31.04 -16.62
C ASP A 270 -36.15 30.68 -18.07
N SER A 271 -35.21 30.19 -18.89
CA SER A 271 -35.46 29.71 -20.26
C SER A 271 -35.61 28.19 -20.40
N LYS A 272 -35.45 27.42 -19.32
CA LYS A 272 -35.75 25.98 -19.27
C LYS A 272 -37.26 25.74 -19.17
N GLY A 273 -37.96 25.84 -20.30
CA GLY A 273 -39.29 25.26 -20.48
C GLY A 273 -39.24 23.78 -20.89
N SER A 274 -40.37 23.09 -20.90
CA SER A 274 -40.53 21.71 -21.40
C SER A 274 -40.14 21.62 -22.89
N GLY A 275 -38.87 21.34 -23.18
CA GLY A 275 -38.33 21.18 -24.53
C GLY A 275 -36.94 21.81 -24.77
N GLY A 276 -36.53 22.79 -23.96
CA GLY A 276 -35.25 23.50 -24.11
C GLY A 276 -35.03 24.14 -25.50
N ILE A 277 -33.83 24.68 -25.74
CA ILE A 277 -33.46 25.25 -27.05
C ILE A 277 -33.39 24.17 -28.15
N VAL A 278 -33.16 22.91 -27.76
CA VAL A 278 -32.95 21.74 -28.62
C VAL A 278 -34.21 21.38 -29.43
N GLY A 279 -35.41 21.69 -28.92
CA GLY A 279 -36.66 21.52 -29.69
C GLY A 279 -36.92 22.62 -30.73
N ILE A 280 -36.30 23.80 -30.57
CA ILE A 280 -36.55 25.01 -31.37
C ILE A 280 -35.50 25.16 -32.50
N THR A 281 -34.37 24.46 -32.40
CA THR A 281 -33.19 24.58 -33.29
C THR A 281 -33.41 24.22 -34.76
N ASN A 282 -34.50 23.52 -35.11
CA ASN A 282 -34.75 23.12 -36.51
C ASN A 282 -35.43 24.21 -37.37
N GLN A 283 -35.88 25.32 -36.79
CA GLN A 283 -36.44 26.45 -37.52
C GLN A 283 -35.69 27.75 -37.20
N LYS A 284 -34.87 28.21 -38.15
CA LYS A 284 -34.01 29.40 -38.00
C LYS A 284 -34.79 30.67 -37.59
N SER A 285 -35.99 30.88 -38.12
CA SER A 285 -36.84 32.03 -37.77
C SER A 285 -37.45 31.92 -36.36
N ALA A 286 -37.69 30.71 -35.85
CA ALA A 286 -38.15 30.48 -34.49
C ALA A 286 -37.02 30.67 -33.49
N LEU A 287 -35.81 30.19 -33.82
CA LEU A 287 -34.61 30.38 -33.01
C LEU A 287 -34.25 31.86 -32.86
N ILE A 288 -34.24 32.63 -33.96
CA ILE A 288 -33.96 34.08 -33.92
C ILE A 288 -34.99 34.82 -33.07
N ARG A 289 -36.29 34.55 -33.27
CA ARG A 289 -37.36 35.14 -32.45
C ARG A 289 -37.18 34.80 -30.98
N TRP A 290 -36.85 33.54 -30.68
CA TRP A 290 -36.61 33.08 -29.32
C TRP A 290 -35.42 33.83 -28.69
N THR A 291 -34.27 33.92 -29.37
CA THR A 291 -33.08 34.61 -28.85
C THR A 291 -33.32 36.11 -28.62
N LEU A 292 -34.00 36.80 -29.54
CA LEU A 292 -34.24 38.24 -29.44
C LEU A 292 -35.33 38.60 -28.43
N THR A 293 -36.32 37.76 -28.20
CA THR A 293 -37.47 38.10 -27.33
C THR A 293 -37.36 37.56 -25.91
N ARG A 294 -36.51 36.54 -25.65
CA ARG A 294 -36.54 35.81 -24.36
C ARG A 294 -36.19 36.68 -23.16
N HIS A 295 -35.23 37.59 -23.29
CA HIS A 295 -34.85 38.50 -22.21
C HIS A 295 -36.00 39.49 -21.87
N LEU A 296 -36.73 39.97 -22.89
CA LEU A 296 -37.93 40.79 -22.71
C LEU A 296 -39.05 39.99 -22.04
N LEU A 297 -39.30 38.75 -22.49
CA LEU A 297 -40.31 37.87 -21.89
C LEU A 297 -40.01 37.52 -20.43
N ALA A 298 -38.73 37.36 -20.06
CA ALA A 298 -38.32 37.18 -18.68
C ALA A 298 -38.61 38.44 -17.84
N SER A 299 -38.31 39.63 -18.38
CA SER A 299 -38.66 40.92 -17.74
C SER A 299 -40.16 41.04 -17.52
N PHE A 300 -40.98 40.80 -18.56
CA PHE A 300 -42.43 40.80 -18.45
C PHE A 300 -42.94 39.77 -17.44
N SER A 301 -42.35 38.57 -17.40
CA SER A 301 -42.73 37.54 -16.42
C SER A 301 -42.45 37.99 -14.98
N ASN A 302 -41.31 38.64 -14.74
CA ASN A 302 -40.97 39.18 -13.42
C ASN A 302 -41.95 40.28 -13.01
N GLU A 303 -42.23 41.20 -13.92
CA GLU A 303 -43.14 42.33 -13.67
C GLU A 303 -44.60 41.90 -13.51
N MET A 304 -45.01 40.81 -14.18
CA MET A 304 -46.31 40.18 -13.99
C MET A 304 -46.39 39.41 -12.66
N ASN A 305 -45.31 38.76 -12.22
CA ASN A 305 -45.26 38.16 -10.88
C ASN A 305 -45.38 39.24 -9.79
N ASP A 306 -44.71 40.37 -9.97
CA ASP A 306 -44.79 41.52 -9.06
C ASP A 306 -46.22 42.08 -9.01
N ARG A 307 -46.84 42.30 -10.16
CA ARG A 307 -48.24 42.75 -10.26
C ARG A 307 -49.25 41.77 -9.70
N ALA A 308 -49.01 40.47 -9.84
CA ALA A 308 -49.88 39.42 -9.30
C ALA A 308 -49.74 39.25 -7.78
N GLY A 309 -48.89 40.03 -7.12
CA GLY A 309 -48.59 39.84 -5.69
C GLY A 309 -47.88 38.52 -5.40
N ILE A 310 -47.38 37.83 -6.44
CA ILE A 310 -46.48 36.68 -6.34
C ILE A 310 -45.05 37.23 -6.18
N THR A 311 -44.90 38.26 -5.36
CA THR A 311 -43.61 38.56 -4.77
C THR A 311 -43.41 37.50 -3.70
N CYS A 312 -42.61 36.48 -4.01
CA CYS A 312 -41.86 35.86 -2.92
C CYS A 312 -41.23 37.04 -2.17
N LYS A 313 -41.54 37.21 -0.89
CA LYS A 313 -40.71 38.00 0.03
C LYS A 313 -39.34 37.30 0.10
N SER A 314 -38.60 37.29 -0.99
CA SER A 314 -37.21 36.90 -0.96
C SER A 314 -36.54 38.06 -0.28
N ASP A 315 -36.12 37.87 0.97
CA ASP A 315 -34.97 38.58 1.47
C ASP A 315 -33.97 38.71 0.33
N ASN A 316 -33.55 39.94 0.00
CA ASN A 316 -32.47 40.20 -0.95
C ASN A 316 -31.12 39.59 -0.48
N SER A 317 -31.11 38.86 0.65
CA SER A 317 -30.01 38.04 1.10
C SER A 317 -29.74 36.86 0.17
N HIS A 318 -28.45 36.66 -0.14
CA HIS A 318 -27.99 35.55 -0.96
C HIS A 318 -28.42 34.19 -0.34
N GLU A 319 -28.78 33.21 -1.16
CA GLU A 319 -29.28 31.89 -0.72
C GLU A 319 -28.38 31.22 0.33
N GLU A 320 -27.06 31.39 0.20
CA GLU A 320 -26.05 30.82 1.09
C GLU A 320 -25.87 31.58 2.43
N ILE A 321 -26.57 32.70 2.64
CA ILE A 321 -26.62 33.44 3.92
C ILE A 321 -27.82 32.97 4.78
N LYS A 322 -28.77 32.24 4.19
CA LYS A 322 -29.96 31.76 4.90
C LYS A 322 -29.59 30.74 5.99
N GLN A 323 -30.28 30.82 7.12
CA GLN A 323 -30.04 29.95 8.29
C GLN A 323 -30.11 28.44 7.96
N THR A 324 -30.94 28.04 7.01
CA THR A 324 -31.03 26.66 6.53
C THR A 324 -29.76 26.19 5.82
N ALA A 325 -29.13 27.06 5.02
CA ALA A 325 -27.88 26.74 4.34
C ALA A 325 -26.72 26.67 5.34
N LEU A 326 -26.65 27.62 6.27
CA LEU A 326 -25.68 27.64 7.38
C LEU A 326 -25.71 26.35 8.19
N LYS A 327 -26.91 25.96 8.65
CA LYS A 327 -27.10 24.77 9.47
C LYS A 327 -26.69 23.50 8.71
N ARG A 328 -27.10 23.37 7.45
CA ARG A 328 -26.76 22.22 6.60
C ARG A 328 -25.26 22.08 6.40
N ASP A 329 -24.58 23.18 6.07
CA ASP A 329 -23.15 23.14 5.74
C ASP A 329 -22.32 22.88 7.02
N GLU A 330 -22.71 23.44 8.16
CA GLU A 330 -22.11 23.16 9.48
C GLU A 330 -22.27 21.70 9.89
N GLU A 331 -23.48 21.14 9.77
CA GLU A 331 -23.75 19.73 10.07
C GLU A 331 -22.90 18.81 9.20
N GLN A 332 -22.70 19.15 7.93
CA GLN A 332 -21.89 18.36 7.00
C GLN A 332 -20.39 18.47 7.29
N VAL A 333 -19.87 19.65 7.64
CA VAL A 333 -18.47 19.78 8.10
C VAL A 333 -18.24 18.98 9.36
N GLN A 334 -19.14 19.09 10.34
CA GLN A 334 -18.99 18.34 11.58
C GLN A 334 -19.07 16.82 11.33
N ALA A 335 -19.90 16.37 10.38
CA ALA A 335 -19.93 14.97 9.96
C ALA A 335 -18.59 14.52 9.37
N ILE A 336 -17.95 15.34 8.52
CA ILE A 336 -16.62 15.05 7.95
C ILE A 336 -15.56 14.99 9.06
N VAL A 337 -15.50 16.00 9.95
CA VAL A 337 -14.54 16.05 11.07
C VAL A 337 -14.70 14.86 12.00
N THR A 338 -15.94 14.53 12.36
CA THR A 338 -16.25 13.39 13.23
C THR A 338 -15.84 12.08 12.57
N HIS A 339 -16.09 11.93 11.26
CA HIS A 339 -15.70 10.74 10.51
C HIS A 339 -14.17 10.59 10.40
N LEU A 340 -13.44 11.68 10.19
CA LEU A 340 -11.97 11.69 10.18
C LEU A 340 -11.39 11.22 11.51
N ASN A 341 -11.91 11.72 12.63
CA ASN A 341 -11.40 11.38 13.96
C ASN A 341 -11.81 9.98 14.45
N GLN A 342 -12.95 9.45 14.00
CA GLN A 342 -13.47 8.17 14.51
C GLN A 342 -13.17 6.98 13.60
N THR A 343 -13.18 7.16 12.29
CA THR A 343 -13.21 6.06 11.30
C THR A 343 -11.98 6.06 10.38
N MET A 344 -11.52 7.25 10.00
CA MET A 344 -10.34 7.44 9.14
C MET A 344 -9.12 7.88 9.97
N THR A 345 -8.05 8.30 9.31
CA THR A 345 -6.92 8.98 9.97
C THR A 345 -7.00 10.48 9.73
N ASP A 346 -6.89 11.28 10.80
CA ASP A 346 -6.69 12.73 10.70
C ASP A 346 -5.34 13.03 10.03
N PRO A 347 -5.30 13.68 8.85
CA PRO A 347 -4.06 14.02 8.17
C PRO A 347 -3.09 14.92 8.95
N PHE A 348 -3.56 15.60 9.99
CA PHE A 348 -2.78 16.55 10.77
C PHE A 348 -2.47 16.05 12.19
N ASP A 349 -2.94 14.86 12.56
CA ASP A 349 -2.52 14.14 13.78
C ASP A 349 -1.21 13.38 13.51
N ILE A 350 -0.08 14.05 13.70
CA ILE A 350 1.24 13.53 13.36
C ILE A 350 1.60 12.28 14.18
N ASP A 351 1.16 12.20 15.44
CA ASP A 351 1.45 11.07 16.31
C ASP A 351 0.74 9.78 15.84
N ALA A 352 -0.37 9.93 15.12
CA ALA A 352 -1.08 8.81 14.52
C ALA A 352 -0.43 8.31 13.21
N HIS A 353 0.59 8.96 12.66
CA HIS A 353 1.13 8.60 11.35
C HIS A 353 2.34 7.64 11.43
N PRO A 354 2.39 6.60 10.58
CA PRO A 354 3.65 5.91 10.30
C PRO A 354 4.60 6.82 9.49
N PRO A 355 5.90 6.50 9.41
CA PRO A 355 6.90 7.27 8.64
C PRO A 355 6.78 7.04 7.11
N CYS A 356 5.55 6.97 6.60
CA CYS A 356 5.22 6.84 5.20
C CYS A 356 3.83 7.43 4.92
N LEU A 357 3.59 7.81 3.68
CA LEU A 357 2.29 8.29 3.24
C LEU A 357 1.23 7.19 3.40
N ILE A 358 0.08 7.52 3.99
CA ILE A 358 -1.05 6.61 4.12
C ILE A 358 -2.27 7.10 3.35
N ASN A 359 -3.05 6.16 2.83
CA ASN A 359 -4.42 6.45 2.42
C ASN A 359 -5.28 6.59 3.68
N ILE A 360 -5.86 7.77 3.91
CA ILE A 360 -6.51 8.10 5.20
C ILE A 360 -7.79 7.30 5.45
N SER A 361 -8.47 6.87 4.38
CA SER A 361 -9.67 6.03 4.45
C SER A 361 -9.33 4.60 4.85
N THR A 362 -8.47 3.96 4.05
CA THR A 362 -8.16 2.53 4.17
C THR A 362 -7.02 2.21 5.14
N GLY A 363 -6.22 3.21 5.51
CA GLY A 363 -4.98 3.01 6.27
C GLY A 363 -3.86 2.34 5.48
N MET A 364 -3.99 2.18 4.16
CA MET A 364 -3.00 1.50 3.33
C MET A 364 -1.73 2.35 3.20
N HIS A 365 -0.58 1.76 3.52
CA HIS A 365 0.72 2.41 3.38
C HIS A 365 1.10 2.51 1.91
N ALA A 366 1.53 3.68 1.45
CA ALA A 366 2.04 3.89 0.11
C ALA A 366 3.39 3.17 -0.08
N THR A 367 3.66 2.68 -1.29
CA THR A 367 5.02 2.31 -1.67
C THR A 367 5.86 3.58 -1.83
N ARG A 368 7.19 3.49 -1.66
CA ARG A 368 8.09 4.64 -1.88
C ARG A 368 7.85 5.31 -3.24
N GLU A 369 7.67 4.50 -4.28
CA GLU A 369 7.42 5.00 -5.64
C GLU A 369 6.13 5.81 -5.77
N VAL A 370 5.03 5.37 -5.12
CA VAL A 370 3.76 6.11 -5.14
C VAL A 370 3.86 7.36 -4.27
N GLN A 371 4.51 7.27 -3.10
CA GLN A 371 4.74 8.40 -2.23
C GLN A 371 5.52 9.51 -2.94
N ASP A 372 6.67 9.19 -3.52
CA ASP A 372 7.51 10.15 -4.24
C ASP A 372 6.73 10.75 -5.42
N SER A 373 6.01 9.91 -6.18
CA SER A 373 5.20 10.40 -7.31
C SER A 373 4.11 11.39 -6.89
N LEU A 374 3.46 11.21 -5.74
CA LEU A 374 2.38 12.09 -5.27
C LEU A 374 2.94 13.37 -4.63
N LEU A 375 3.99 13.28 -3.82
CA LEU A 375 4.58 14.43 -3.14
C LEU A 375 5.30 15.39 -4.09
N PHE A 376 5.93 14.88 -5.15
CA PHE A 376 6.62 15.69 -6.16
C PHE A 376 5.75 16.00 -7.40
N ALA A 377 4.44 15.73 -7.35
CA ALA A 377 3.55 15.88 -8.49
C ALA A 377 3.49 17.32 -9.03
N VAL A 378 3.52 18.32 -8.13
CA VAL A 378 3.49 19.74 -8.50
C VAL A 378 4.80 20.15 -9.15
N ASP A 379 5.94 19.77 -8.55
CA ASP A 379 7.27 20.06 -9.09
C ASP A 379 7.47 19.45 -10.48
N GLU A 380 7.03 18.21 -10.68
CA GLU A 380 7.09 17.56 -11.99
C GLU A 380 6.19 18.28 -13.00
N GLY A 381 5.00 18.71 -12.58
CA GLY A 381 4.10 19.54 -13.41
C GLY A 381 4.73 20.86 -13.83
N GLU A 382 5.40 21.56 -12.91
CA GLU A 382 6.15 22.78 -13.24
C GLU A 382 7.30 22.52 -14.19
N ASN A 383 8.07 21.45 -13.98
CA ASN A 383 9.18 21.06 -14.85
C ASN A 383 8.68 20.75 -16.26
N MET A 384 7.54 20.05 -16.38
CA MET A 384 6.89 19.78 -17.66
C MET A 384 6.42 21.07 -18.34
N CYS A 385 5.82 22.00 -17.59
CA CYS A 385 5.43 23.31 -18.10
C CYS A 385 6.65 24.11 -18.60
N ARG A 386 7.72 24.18 -17.81
CA ARG A 386 8.97 24.86 -18.18
C ARG A 386 9.61 24.25 -19.43
N LYS A 387 9.62 22.92 -19.55
CA LYS A 387 10.10 22.20 -20.76
C LYS A 387 9.25 22.56 -21.97
N PHE A 388 7.92 22.55 -21.82
CA PHE A 388 7.01 22.93 -22.90
C PHE A 388 7.26 24.37 -23.36
N VAL A 389 7.27 25.35 -22.45
CA VAL A 389 7.50 26.77 -22.77
C VAL A 389 8.83 26.96 -23.49
N LYS A 390 9.90 26.34 -23.00
CA LYS A 390 11.22 26.39 -23.67
C LYS A 390 11.17 25.81 -25.07
N SER A 391 10.53 24.65 -25.27
CA SER A 391 10.46 23.99 -26.58
C SER A 391 9.52 24.68 -27.59
N ALA A 392 8.43 25.28 -27.10
CA ALA A 392 7.39 25.88 -27.94
C ALA A 392 7.71 27.33 -28.34
N LEU A 393 8.54 28.02 -27.55
CA LEU A 393 8.94 29.42 -27.78
C LEU A 393 10.41 29.58 -28.19
N SER A 394 11.20 28.49 -28.30
CA SER A 394 12.56 28.56 -28.83
C SER A 394 12.57 28.91 -30.31
N LEU A 395 13.44 29.84 -30.72
CA LEU A 395 13.68 30.21 -32.12
C LEU A 395 14.20 29.03 -32.97
N ASP A 396 14.80 28.04 -32.31
CA ASP A 396 15.50 26.91 -32.94
C ASP A 396 14.57 25.74 -33.34
N GLN A 397 13.25 25.96 -33.28
CA GLN A 397 12.13 25.08 -33.69
C GLN A 397 12.36 23.55 -33.65
N SER A 398 11.80 22.90 -32.64
CA SER A 398 11.43 21.47 -32.72
C SER A 398 9.99 21.14 -32.30
N GLY A 399 9.26 22.06 -31.63
CA GLY A 399 7.90 21.83 -31.15
C GLY A 399 6.90 22.91 -31.56
N SER A 400 5.69 22.52 -31.96
CA SER A 400 4.56 23.45 -32.18
C SER A 400 3.93 23.86 -30.85
N PHE A 401 3.56 25.15 -30.71
CA PHE A 401 2.77 25.65 -29.57
C PHE A 401 1.41 24.93 -29.42
N TYR A 402 0.87 24.38 -30.51
CA TYR A 402 -0.38 23.62 -30.49
C TYR A 402 -0.21 22.15 -30.12
N SER A 403 1.04 21.68 -29.95
CA SER A 403 1.29 20.30 -29.51
C SER A 403 0.87 20.12 -28.05
N PRO A 404 0.21 19.00 -27.70
CA PRO A 404 -0.15 18.73 -26.32
C PRO A 404 1.09 18.46 -25.47
N ILE A 405 1.05 18.91 -24.21
CA ILE A 405 2.03 18.47 -23.20
C ILE A 405 1.88 16.95 -23.04
N THR A 406 3.00 16.22 -23.05
CA THR A 406 3.00 14.77 -22.88
C THR A 406 2.35 14.39 -21.55
N LYS A 407 1.58 13.30 -21.51
CA LYS A 407 0.95 12.84 -20.27
C LYS A 407 2.03 12.37 -19.28
N SER A 408 1.95 12.83 -18.03
CA SER A 408 2.82 12.34 -16.97
C SER A 408 2.47 10.88 -16.63
N LYS A 409 3.49 10.10 -16.22
CA LYS A 409 3.31 8.73 -15.71
C LYS A 409 3.08 8.75 -14.19
N LEU A 410 2.21 9.64 -13.73
CA LEU A 410 1.93 9.84 -12.31
C LEU A 410 1.37 8.55 -11.70
N LYS A 411 2.03 8.06 -10.65
CA LYS A 411 1.62 6.90 -9.88
C LYS A 411 0.84 7.36 -8.66
N THR A 412 -0.32 6.77 -8.46
CA THR A 412 -1.27 7.06 -7.38
C THR A 412 -1.63 5.77 -6.64
N PHE A 413 -2.43 5.84 -5.57
CA PHE A 413 -2.86 4.66 -4.82
C PHE A 413 -3.60 3.60 -5.67
N GLU A 414 -4.28 4.02 -6.74
CA GLU A 414 -4.89 3.16 -7.76
C GLU A 414 -3.87 2.16 -8.36
N HIS A 415 -2.62 2.59 -8.54
CA HIS A 415 -1.56 1.75 -9.10
C HIS A 415 -1.12 0.63 -8.13
N MET A 416 -1.37 0.79 -6.84
CA MET A 416 -1.15 -0.26 -5.83
C MET A 416 -2.26 -1.32 -5.83
N ASN A 417 -3.40 -1.01 -6.43
CA ASN A 417 -4.52 -1.93 -6.60
C ASN A 417 -4.46 -2.73 -7.92
N ALA A 418 -3.67 -2.28 -8.88
CA ALA A 418 -3.50 -2.95 -10.16
C ALA A 418 -2.84 -4.33 -10.00
N LYS A 419 -3.49 -5.37 -10.51
CA LYS A 419 -2.88 -6.71 -10.63
C LYS A 419 -1.71 -6.59 -11.59
N THR A 420 -0.48 -6.73 -11.09
CA THR A 420 0.69 -6.86 -11.95
C THR A 420 0.53 -8.14 -12.77
N THR A 421 0.16 -8.02 -14.04
CA THR A 421 0.36 -9.10 -15.02
C THR A 421 1.86 -9.27 -15.19
N LEU A 422 2.42 -10.21 -14.44
CA LEU A 422 3.78 -10.68 -14.63
C LEU A 422 3.85 -11.35 -16.00
N LYS A 423 4.31 -10.61 -17.02
CA LYS A 423 4.97 -11.25 -18.16
C LYS A 423 6.34 -11.70 -17.64
N CYS A 424 6.53 -13.01 -17.54
CA CYS A 424 7.83 -13.61 -17.28
C CYS A 424 8.80 -13.21 -18.40
N LYS A 425 9.51 -12.09 -18.23
CA LYS A 425 10.83 -11.96 -18.83
C LYS A 425 11.77 -12.63 -17.86
N SER A 426 12.26 -13.80 -18.27
CA SER A 426 13.43 -14.52 -17.75
C SER A 426 14.16 -13.74 -16.66
N GLY A 427 13.80 -14.02 -15.41
CA GLY A 427 14.55 -13.58 -14.24
C GLY A 427 15.85 -14.36 -14.23
N GLU A 428 16.82 -13.91 -15.02
CA GLU A 428 18.19 -14.36 -14.90
C GLU A 428 18.76 -13.81 -13.59
N ILE A 429 18.65 -14.63 -12.55
CA ILE A 429 19.73 -14.72 -11.58
C ILE A 429 20.68 -15.76 -12.15
N ILE A 430 21.79 -15.30 -12.74
CA ILE A 430 22.88 -16.18 -13.14
C ILE A 430 23.62 -16.61 -11.87
N THR A 431 23.19 -17.73 -11.29
CA THR A 431 24.09 -18.64 -10.58
C THR A 431 23.78 -20.03 -11.11
N GLY A 432 24.72 -20.59 -11.87
CA GLY A 432 24.54 -21.80 -12.67
C GLY A 432 23.84 -22.91 -11.89
N HIS A 433 22.57 -23.15 -12.24
CA HIS A 433 21.81 -24.32 -11.79
C HIS A 433 22.41 -25.56 -12.45
N ILE A 434 23.43 -26.16 -11.83
CA ILE A 434 23.93 -27.45 -12.28
C ILE A 434 22.90 -28.50 -11.83
N ASN A 435 22.18 -29.10 -12.77
CA ASN A 435 21.21 -30.15 -12.48
C ASN A 435 21.93 -31.32 -11.74
N PRO A 436 21.47 -31.74 -10.55
CA PRO A 436 22.09 -32.84 -9.80
C PRO A 436 22.20 -34.16 -10.59
N GLU A 437 21.30 -34.40 -11.56
CA GLU A 437 21.43 -35.54 -12.47
C GLU A 437 22.64 -35.43 -13.40
N ILE A 438 23.00 -34.22 -13.83
CA ILE A 438 24.20 -33.98 -14.65
C ILE A 438 25.46 -34.21 -13.81
N VAL A 439 25.45 -33.76 -12.54
CA VAL A 439 26.55 -34.00 -11.59
C VAL A 439 26.63 -35.47 -11.15
N PHE A 440 25.56 -36.25 -11.27
CA PHE A 440 25.61 -37.69 -10.99
C PHE A 440 26.03 -38.54 -12.19
N ARG A 441 25.56 -38.20 -13.41
CA ARG A 441 25.90 -38.95 -14.64
C ARG A 441 27.37 -38.83 -15.02
N ARG A 442 27.98 -37.65 -14.85
CA ARG A 442 29.38 -37.39 -15.24
C ARG A 442 30.40 -38.21 -14.43
N PRO A 443 30.35 -38.23 -13.09
CA PRO A 443 31.23 -39.08 -12.29
C PRO A 443 31.04 -40.58 -12.50
N LEU A 444 29.84 -41.07 -12.86
CA LEU A 444 29.65 -42.49 -13.21
C LEU A 444 30.45 -42.89 -14.46
N VAL A 445 30.54 -42.00 -15.45
CA VAL A 445 31.39 -42.22 -16.62
C VAL A 445 32.87 -42.15 -16.23
N LEU A 446 33.26 -41.23 -15.35
CA LEU A 446 34.64 -41.13 -14.86
C LEU A 446 35.07 -42.35 -14.03
N ALA A 447 34.20 -42.87 -13.18
CA ALA A 447 34.46 -44.05 -12.34
C ALA A 447 34.59 -45.36 -13.16
N ASN A 448 34.07 -45.38 -14.39
CA ASN A 448 34.28 -46.50 -15.32
C ASN A 448 35.58 -46.37 -16.13
N SER A 449 36.17 -45.18 -16.20
CA SER A 449 37.35 -44.91 -17.03
C SER A 449 38.62 -44.66 -16.24
N ARG A 450 38.55 -44.55 -14.91
CA ARG A 450 39.68 -44.18 -14.05
C ARG A 450 39.59 -44.82 -12.66
N ASP A 451 40.73 -45.29 -12.14
CA ASP A 451 40.83 -45.95 -10.84
C ASP A 451 40.85 -44.99 -9.65
N ASP A 452 41.14 -43.70 -9.87
CA ASP A 452 41.25 -42.68 -8.80
C ASP A 452 39.90 -42.10 -8.36
N VAL A 453 38.80 -42.42 -9.07
CA VAL A 453 37.44 -41.93 -8.76
C VAL A 453 36.49 -43.11 -8.56
N THR A 454 36.14 -43.42 -7.32
CA THR A 454 35.18 -44.48 -7.00
C THR A 454 33.76 -43.95 -6.82
N ILE A 455 32.75 -44.78 -7.12
CA ILE A 455 31.33 -44.45 -6.84
C ILE A 455 31.13 -44.11 -5.35
N GLU A 456 31.89 -44.75 -4.47
CA GLU A 456 31.88 -44.49 -3.03
C GLU A 456 32.39 -43.09 -2.67
N SER A 457 33.48 -42.62 -3.30
CA SER A 457 34.00 -41.26 -3.05
C SER A 457 33.05 -40.18 -3.57
N ILE A 458 32.39 -40.40 -4.72
CA ILE A 458 31.43 -39.46 -5.32
C ILE A 458 30.16 -39.33 -4.45
N LEU A 459 29.56 -40.46 -4.06
CA LEU A 459 28.28 -40.48 -3.33
C LEU A 459 28.41 -40.13 -1.86
N SER A 460 29.63 -40.16 -1.30
CA SER A 460 29.91 -39.70 0.06
C SER A 460 29.84 -38.18 0.21
N LEU A 461 29.89 -37.44 -0.91
CA LEU A 461 29.83 -35.98 -0.94
C LEU A 461 28.45 -35.47 -1.42
N PRO A 462 28.09 -34.21 -1.10
CA PRO A 462 26.93 -33.56 -1.69
C PRO A 462 27.04 -33.48 -3.23
N LEU A 463 26.06 -34.05 -3.94
CA LEU A 463 26.04 -34.09 -5.42
C LEU A 463 25.74 -32.74 -6.10
N GLY A 464 25.45 -31.69 -5.35
CA GLY A 464 24.98 -30.43 -5.88
C GLY A 464 25.05 -29.34 -4.82
N PRO A 465 24.95 -28.05 -5.22
CA PRO A 465 24.99 -26.93 -4.27
C PRO A 465 23.81 -26.95 -3.30
N ILE A 466 22.74 -27.68 -3.64
CA ILE A 466 21.52 -27.83 -2.84
C ILE A 466 21.23 -29.33 -2.63
N PRO A 467 21.24 -29.84 -1.38
CA PRO A 467 20.87 -31.21 -1.07
C PRO A 467 19.37 -31.47 -1.31
N VAL A 468 19.02 -31.98 -2.49
CA VAL A 468 17.63 -32.17 -2.91
C VAL A 468 16.82 -33.16 -2.07
N SER A 469 17.47 -34.00 -1.26
CA SER A 469 16.79 -34.88 -0.29
C SER A 469 16.19 -34.11 0.90
N LEU A 470 16.69 -32.90 1.16
CA LEU A 470 16.23 -32.00 2.21
C LEU A 470 15.54 -30.77 1.62
N PHE A 471 16.01 -30.19 0.52
CA PHE A 471 15.52 -28.93 -0.02
C PHE A 471 14.87 -29.11 -1.40
N HIS A 472 14.00 -28.18 -1.77
CA HIS A 472 13.58 -27.99 -3.15
C HIS A 472 14.74 -27.45 -4.00
N GLU A 473 14.64 -27.56 -5.33
CA GLU A 473 15.69 -27.08 -6.24
C GLU A 473 15.93 -25.57 -6.12
N ASP A 474 14.92 -24.80 -5.72
CA ASP A 474 15.01 -23.36 -5.44
C ASP A 474 15.70 -23.02 -4.10
N GLY A 475 16.15 -24.03 -3.35
CA GLY A 475 16.81 -23.88 -2.05
C GLY A 475 15.84 -23.78 -0.86
N THR A 476 14.53 -23.78 -1.09
CA THR A 476 13.54 -23.74 0.00
C THR A 476 13.45 -25.08 0.73
N MET A 477 13.18 -25.04 2.04
CA MET A 477 12.99 -26.25 2.85
C MET A 477 11.74 -27.02 2.42
N ARG A 478 11.85 -28.35 2.35
CA ARG A 478 10.72 -29.24 2.11
C ARG A 478 9.80 -29.31 3.32
N LYS A 479 8.50 -29.51 3.06
CA LYS A 479 7.45 -29.61 4.09
C LYS A 479 6.86 -31.01 4.15
N CYS A 480 6.47 -31.39 5.37
CA CYS A 480 5.63 -32.54 5.65
C CYS A 480 4.31 -32.07 6.30
N CYS A 481 3.27 -32.88 6.18
CA CYS A 481 1.97 -32.58 6.75
C CYS A 481 1.94 -32.96 8.24
N LYS A 482 2.01 -31.97 9.16
CA LYS A 482 1.93 -32.22 10.61
C LYS A 482 0.59 -32.87 11.01
N SER A 483 -0.50 -32.55 10.31
CA SER A 483 -1.83 -33.10 10.62
C SER A 483 -1.93 -34.62 10.45
N ASP A 484 -1.03 -35.24 9.68
CA ASP A 484 -0.99 -36.70 9.52
C ASP A 484 -0.66 -37.41 10.84
N LEU A 485 0.13 -36.77 11.72
CA LEU A 485 0.50 -37.32 13.02
C LEU A 485 -0.69 -37.30 13.99
N VAL A 486 -1.48 -36.22 13.97
CA VAL A 486 -2.70 -36.09 14.78
C VAL A 486 -3.66 -37.24 14.44
N LYS A 487 -3.87 -37.51 13.14
CA LYS A 487 -4.68 -38.65 12.68
C LYS A 487 -4.14 -40.01 13.15
N GLN A 488 -2.83 -40.16 13.34
CA GLN A 488 -2.28 -41.41 13.89
C GLN A 488 -2.59 -41.51 15.39
N PHE A 489 -2.38 -40.44 16.15
CA PHE A 489 -2.72 -40.41 17.59
C PHE A 489 -4.21 -40.61 17.85
N GLU A 490 -5.09 -40.02 17.03
CA GLU A 490 -6.54 -40.22 17.10
C GLU A 490 -6.96 -41.69 16.95
N ASN A 491 -6.19 -42.51 16.21
CA ASN A 491 -6.46 -43.95 16.11
C ASN A 491 -6.01 -44.74 17.35
N GLU A 492 -5.15 -44.16 18.19
CA GLU A 492 -4.59 -44.82 19.38
C GLU A 492 -5.24 -44.36 20.70
N VAL A 493 -6.06 -43.31 20.64
CA VAL A 493 -6.76 -42.74 21.79
C VAL A 493 -8.26 -42.89 21.57
N SER A 494 -8.97 -43.38 22.58
CA SER A 494 -10.44 -43.37 22.55
C SER A 494 -10.93 -41.91 22.66
N PRO A 495 -11.74 -41.40 21.72
CA PRO A 495 -12.21 -40.03 21.76
C PRO A 495 -13.02 -39.81 23.04
N VAL A 496 -12.60 -38.84 23.84
CA VAL A 496 -13.37 -38.36 24.98
C VAL A 496 -14.48 -37.47 24.41
N LEU A 497 -15.71 -37.99 24.38
CA LEU A 497 -16.89 -37.31 23.78
C LEU A 497 -17.28 -36.02 24.50
N SER A 498 -16.91 -35.90 25.78
CA SER A 498 -17.09 -34.71 26.59
C SER A 498 -15.95 -34.62 27.60
N LEU A 499 -15.34 -33.46 27.71
CA LEU A 499 -14.43 -33.16 28.81
C LEU A 499 -15.15 -33.46 30.15
N PRO A 500 -14.48 -34.06 31.14
CA PRO A 500 -15.04 -34.24 32.48
C PRO A 500 -15.60 -32.92 33.04
N ASP A 501 -16.61 -33.00 33.91
CA ASP A 501 -17.04 -31.82 34.68
C ASP A 501 -15.90 -31.41 35.61
N PHE A 502 -15.17 -30.38 35.20
CA PHE A 502 -14.09 -29.81 35.99
C PHE A 502 -14.61 -28.68 36.84
N ASP A 503 -14.07 -28.56 38.05
CA ASP A 503 -14.29 -27.38 38.89
C ASP A 503 -13.73 -26.14 38.15
N PRO A 504 -14.58 -25.16 37.79
CA PRO A 504 -14.11 -23.95 37.13
C PRO A 504 -13.04 -23.23 37.94
N SER A 505 -13.08 -23.31 39.28
CA SER A 505 -12.11 -22.67 40.19
C SER A 505 -10.68 -23.22 40.07
N LEU A 506 -10.53 -24.45 39.57
CA LEU A 506 -9.25 -25.13 39.36
C LEU A 506 -8.86 -25.23 37.87
N THR A 507 -9.64 -24.61 36.98
CA THR A 507 -9.48 -24.77 35.53
C THR A 507 -8.76 -23.59 34.90
N THR A 508 -7.79 -23.88 34.03
CA THR A 508 -7.05 -22.89 33.24
C THR A 508 -7.23 -23.14 31.74
N TYR A 509 -7.66 -22.13 30.98
CA TYR A 509 -7.74 -22.18 29.52
C TYR A 509 -6.53 -21.51 28.89
N ILE A 510 -5.72 -22.26 28.14
CA ILE A 510 -4.63 -21.71 27.33
C ILE A 510 -5.09 -21.71 25.87
N ARG A 511 -5.09 -20.53 25.25
CA ARG A 511 -5.64 -20.32 23.90
C ARG A 511 -4.57 -19.78 22.96
N ASP A 512 -4.52 -20.31 21.74
CA ASP A 512 -3.73 -19.73 20.66
C ASP A 512 -4.49 -18.51 20.11
N GLY A 513 -4.04 -17.31 20.48
CA GLY A 513 -4.69 -16.05 20.12
C GLY A 513 -4.74 -15.85 18.60
N MET A 514 -3.71 -16.29 17.88
CA MET A 514 -3.67 -16.18 16.41
C MET A 514 -4.60 -17.21 15.74
N ALA A 515 -4.85 -18.36 16.38
CA ALA A 515 -5.87 -19.30 15.93
C ALA A 515 -7.29 -18.74 16.14
N ILE A 516 -7.57 -18.12 17.30
CA ILE A 516 -8.86 -17.46 17.55
C ILE A 516 -9.12 -16.39 16.49
N VAL A 517 -8.15 -15.50 16.26
CA VAL A 517 -8.23 -14.43 15.25
C VAL A 517 -8.48 -15.00 13.84
N GLN A 518 -7.90 -16.16 13.50
CA GLN A 518 -8.14 -16.83 12.21
C GLN A 518 -9.51 -17.51 12.12
N CYS A 519 -10.04 -17.99 13.24
CA CYS A 519 -11.36 -18.62 13.32
C CYS A 519 -12.50 -17.60 13.34
N MET A 520 -12.22 -16.34 13.68
CA MET A 520 -13.20 -15.26 13.60
C MET A 520 -13.60 -14.99 12.16
N ASP A 521 -14.91 -14.99 11.91
CA ASP A 521 -15.45 -14.62 10.61
C ASP A 521 -15.40 -13.10 10.44
N ALA A 522 -14.26 -12.61 9.97
CA ALA A 522 -14.03 -11.19 9.71
C ALA A 522 -15.09 -10.54 8.81
N LYS A 523 -15.85 -11.31 8.01
CA LYS A 523 -16.94 -10.75 7.18
C LYS A 523 -18.14 -10.31 8.00
N LYS A 524 -18.30 -10.81 9.24
CA LYS A 524 -19.36 -10.41 10.16
C LYS A 524 -19.05 -9.11 10.92
N HIS A 525 -17.80 -8.65 10.83
CA HIS A 525 -17.32 -7.48 11.55
C HIS A 525 -17.02 -6.38 10.53
N LYS A 526 -17.60 -5.18 10.72
CA LYS A 526 -17.35 -4.08 9.80
C LYS A 526 -16.00 -3.46 10.10
N THR A 527 -15.73 -3.19 11.38
CA THR A 527 -14.52 -2.50 11.85
C THR A 527 -13.58 -3.41 12.63
N PHE A 528 -12.32 -2.98 12.82
CA PHE A 528 -11.40 -3.66 13.73
C PHE A 528 -11.89 -3.61 15.19
N GLY A 529 -12.59 -2.55 15.59
CA GLY A 529 -13.25 -2.43 16.89
C GLY A 529 -14.33 -3.50 17.09
N ASP A 530 -15.19 -3.73 16.09
CA ASP A 530 -16.20 -4.80 16.13
C ASP A 530 -15.56 -6.18 16.30
N LEU A 531 -14.44 -6.41 15.61
CA LEU A 531 -13.66 -7.65 15.70
C LEU A 531 -13.03 -7.82 17.09
N ALA A 532 -12.42 -6.76 17.62
CA ALA A 532 -11.82 -6.79 18.96
C ALA A 532 -12.88 -6.95 20.05
N LEU A 533 -14.07 -6.35 19.89
CA LEU A 533 -15.20 -6.55 20.81
C LEU A 533 -15.70 -8.00 20.76
N ALA A 534 -15.78 -8.60 19.57
CA ALA A 534 -16.12 -10.02 19.44
C ALA A 534 -15.08 -10.93 20.11
N TYR A 535 -13.79 -10.56 20.03
CA TYR A 535 -12.72 -11.21 20.79
C TYR A 535 -12.91 -11.10 22.30
N CYS A 536 -13.24 -9.91 22.80
CA CYS A 536 -13.53 -9.68 24.22
C CYS A 536 -14.73 -10.50 24.69
N ASN A 537 -15.80 -10.58 23.91
CA ASN A 537 -16.99 -11.38 24.24
C ASN A 537 -16.65 -12.88 24.31
N TYR A 538 -15.83 -13.37 23.39
CA TYR A 538 -15.36 -14.76 23.44
C TYR A 538 -14.47 -15.01 24.66
N LEU A 539 -13.57 -14.07 25.00
CA LEU A 539 -12.78 -14.10 26.23
C LEU A 539 -13.67 -14.15 27.49
N ALA A 540 -14.67 -13.27 27.59
CA ALA A 540 -15.62 -13.26 28.71
C ALA A 540 -16.34 -14.61 28.86
N SER A 541 -16.74 -15.23 27.74
CA SER A 541 -17.38 -16.55 27.77
C SER A 541 -16.48 -17.65 28.34
N CYS A 542 -15.15 -17.53 28.21
CA CYS A 542 -14.21 -18.50 28.76
C CYS A 542 -14.15 -18.47 30.29
N PHE A 543 -14.34 -17.30 30.91
CA PHE A 543 -14.36 -17.19 32.37
C PHE A 543 -15.56 -17.88 33.03
N THR A 544 -16.60 -18.24 32.26
CA THR A 544 -17.70 -19.09 32.77
C THR A 544 -17.28 -20.55 32.99
N LYS A 545 -16.15 -20.96 32.42
CA LYS A 545 -15.66 -22.35 32.41
C LYS A 545 -14.29 -22.51 33.07
N ALA A 546 -13.60 -21.42 33.37
CA ALA A 546 -12.23 -21.43 33.86
C ALA A 546 -11.96 -20.20 34.72
N HIS A 547 -11.35 -20.42 35.88
CA HIS A 547 -10.83 -19.38 36.77
C HIS A 547 -9.72 -18.55 36.10
N THR A 548 -8.90 -19.22 35.29
CA THR A 548 -7.74 -18.61 34.64
C THR A 548 -7.84 -18.76 33.13
N VAL A 549 -7.63 -17.66 32.38
CA VAL A 549 -7.56 -17.70 30.91
C VAL A 549 -6.26 -17.05 30.45
N ALA A 550 -5.53 -17.73 29.57
CA ALA A 550 -4.26 -17.28 29.00
C ALA A 550 -4.33 -17.25 27.48
N ASP A 551 -4.11 -16.08 26.88
CA ASP A 551 -3.97 -15.93 25.42
C ASP A 551 -2.50 -15.87 25.02
N VAL A 552 -2.11 -16.71 24.06
CA VAL A 552 -0.74 -16.79 23.56
C VAL A 552 -0.72 -16.36 22.09
N PHE A 553 -0.06 -15.25 21.78
CA PHE A 553 0.11 -14.75 20.42
C PHE A 553 1.49 -15.10 19.84
N ASP A 554 1.54 -15.32 18.53
CA ASP A 554 2.79 -15.47 17.78
C ASP A 554 3.64 -14.17 17.88
N ARG A 555 4.94 -14.28 18.20
CA ARG A 555 5.87 -13.14 18.23
C ARG A 555 6.41 -12.77 16.86
N TYR A 556 6.17 -11.55 16.39
CA TYR A 556 6.63 -11.03 15.09
C TYR A 556 7.78 -10.01 15.19
N ASP A 557 8.20 -9.66 16.40
CA ASP A 557 9.18 -8.64 16.78
C ASP A 557 10.65 -9.12 16.78
N VAL A 558 10.88 -10.43 16.85
CA VAL A 558 12.23 -11.03 16.88
C VAL A 558 12.96 -10.84 15.55
N LYS A 559 14.05 -10.06 15.55
CA LYS A 559 15.03 -10.00 14.44
C LYS A 559 15.77 -11.34 14.34
N HIS A 560 16.08 -11.80 13.12
CA HIS A 560 16.72 -13.11 12.87
C HIS A 560 15.95 -14.32 13.43
N SER A 561 14.63 -14.36 13.25
CA SER A 561 13.84 -15.55 13.61
C SER A 561 14.09 -16.70 12.63
N ILE A 562 14.33 -17.92 13.14
CA ILE A 562 14.37 -19.14 12.32
C ILE A 562 13.02 -19.46 11.64
N LYS A 563 11.93 -18.80 12.03
CA LYS A 563 10.58 -18.89 11.41
C LYS A 563 10.43 -17.90 10.23
N SER A 564 11.40 -17.01 9.99
CA SER A 564 11.31 -15.98 8.94
C SER A 564 11.12 -16.56 7.54
N GLY A 565 11.88 -17.59 7.16
CA GLY A 565 11.73 -18.23 5.84
C GLY A 565 10.33 -18.82 5.62
N GLU A 566 9.71 -19.39 6.67
CA GLU A 566 8.33 -19.87 6.58
C GLU A 566 7.31 -18.72 6.49
N ARG A 567 7.57 -17.60 7.17
CA ARG A 567 6.74 -16.39 7.08
C ARG A 567 6.79 -15.80 5.68
N GLU A 568 7.98 -15.66 5.09
CA GLU A 568 8.18 -15.17 3.72
C GLU A 568 7.48 -16.05 2.69
N ARG A 569 7.59 -17.38 2.83
CA ARG A 569 6.88 -18.33 1.98
C ARG A 569 5.36 -18.17 2.04
N ARG A 570 4.80 -17.93 3.25
CA ARG A 570 3.35 -17.72 3.45
C ARG A 570 2.85 -16.39 2.90
N THR A 571 3.72 -15.37 2.81
CA THR A 571 3.36 -14.05 2.25
C THR A 571 2.95 -14.14 0.78
N LYS A 572 3.41 -15.18 0.04
CA LYS A 572 3.35 -15.34 -1.42
C LYS A 572 3.93 -14.13 -2.16
N VAL A 573 4.60 -14.40 -3.27
CA VAL A 573 5.20 -13.41 -4.20
C VAL A 573 4.10 -12.55 -4.84
N THR A 574 3.47 -11.69 -4.07
CA THR A 574 2.65 -10.59 -4.55
C THR A 574 3.56 -9.39 -4.51
N ALA A 575 3.92 -8.84 -5.68
CA ALA A 575 4.95 -7.82 -5.83
C ALA A 575 4.76 -6.60 -4.90
N HIS A 576 3.56 -6.38 -4.34
CA HIS A 576 3.27 -5.37 -3.33
C HIS A 576 2.44 -5.97 -2.17
N ALA A 577 3.10 -6.46 -1.13
CA ALA A 577 2.43 -6.78 0.14
C ALA A 577 1.87 -5.47 0.72
N LYS A 578 0.54 -5.39 0.90
CA LYS A 578 -0.12 -4.19 1.40
C LYS A 578 -0.08 -4.18 2.92
N VAL A 579 0.59 -3.18 3.47
CA VAL A 579 0.60 -2.90 4.90
C VAL A 579 -0.51 -1.92 5.22
N PHE A 580 -1.24 -2.15 6.30
CA PHE A 580 -2.34 -1.31 6.75
C PHE A 580 -2.11 -0.86 8.19
N GLN A 581 -2.48 0.38 8.48
CA GLN A 581 -2.63 0.85 9.84
C GLN A 581 -3.93 0.31 10.44
N VAL A 582 -3.87 -0.21 11.66
CA VAL A 582 -5.01 -0.81 12.39
C VAL A 582 -5.49 0.17 13.46
N ILE A 583 -6.73 0.66 13.32
CA ILE A 583 -7.39 1.56 14.27
C ILE A 583 -8.83 1.09 14.50
N GLU A 584 -9.42 1.46 15.63
CA GLU A 584 -10.71 0.95 16.11
C GLU A 584 -11.84 1.10 15.09
N GLY A 585 -12.10 2.30 14.58
CA GLY A 585 -13.20 2.53 13.64
C GLY A 585 -12.95 2.09 12.20
N ARG A 586 -11.77 1.61 11.86
CA ARG A 586 -11.42 1.31 10.46
C ARG A 586 -12.01 0.00 9.99
N ASN A 587 -12.51 0.01 8.75
CA ASN A 587 -13.07 -1.16 8.11
C ASN A 587 -12.05 -2.30 7.95
N VAL A 588 -12.49 -3.54 8.16
CA VAL A 588 -11.62 -4.72 8.01
C VAL A 588 -11.33 -4.97 6.52
N PRO A 589 -10.05 -5.01 6.09
CA PRO A 589 -9.68 -5.28 4.70
C PRO A 589 -9.89 -6.76 4.34
N ASP A 590 -9.54 -7.17 3.11
CA ASP A 590 -9.58 -8.59 2.70
C ASP A 590 -8.76 -9.44 3.68
N TRP A 591 -9.46 -10.13 4.57
CA TRP A 591 -8.89 -10.76 5.77
C TRP A 591 -7.81 -11.76 5.46
N LYS A 592 -8.00 -12.54 4.39
CA LYS A 592 -7.04 -13.57 3.98
C LYS A 592 -5.73 -12.96 3.45
N LYS A 593 -5.82 -11.84 2.73
CA LYS A 593 -4.64 -11.10 2.26
C LYS A 593 -4.00 -10.27 3.37
N PHE A 594 -4.80 -9.71 4.27
CA PHE A 594 -4.31 -8.99 5.43
C PHE A 594 -3.45 -9.91 6.31
N LEU A 595 -3.98 -11.09 6.66
CA LEU A 595 -3.29 -12.12 7.44
C LEU A 595 -2.19 -12.88 6.67
N SER A 596 -1.89 -12.58 5.41
CA SER A 596 -0.69 -13.12 4.76
C SER A 596 0.55 -12.26 5.03
N VAL A 597 0.38 -11.00 5.45
CA VAL A 597 1.47 -10.05 5.67
C VAL A 597 1.90 -10.03 7.13
N LYS A 598 3.20 -10.16 7.39
CA LYS A 598 3.78 -10.19 8.75
C LYS A 598 3.46 -8.92 9.55
N ASP A 599 3.65 -7.76 8.93
CA ASP A 599 3.49 -6.46 9.60
C ASP A 599 2.04 -6.18 9.99
N ASN A 600 1.08 -6.59 9.15
CA ASN A 600 -0.35 -6.51 9.46
C ASN A 600 -0.73 -7.35 10.68
N LYS A 601 -0.17 -8.57 10.81
CA LYS A 601 -0.41 -9.40 12.01
C LYS A 601 0.15 -8.75 13.26
N LYS A 602 1.34 -8.16 13.17
CA LYS A 602 1.96 -7.44 14.29
C LYS A 602 1.08 -6.26 14.72
N ALA A 603 0.65 -5.43 13.77
CA ALA A 603 -0.22 -4.28 14.04
C ALA A 603 -1.57 -4.71 14.65
N LEU A 604 -2.17 -5.79 14.14
CA LEU A 604 -3.41 -6.34 14.67
C LEU A 604 -3.25 -6.86 16.11
N ILE A 605 -2.18 -7.61 16.41
CA ILE A 605 -1.92 -8.12 17.75
C ILE A 605 -1.79 -6.95 18.73
N ASN A 606 -0.95 -5.96 18.41
CA ASN A 606 -0.79 -4.79 19.25
C ASN A 606 -2.13 -4.09 19.51
N PHE A 607 -2.92 -3.87 18.46
CA PHE A 607 -4.26 -3.26 18.58
C PHE A 607 -5.19 -4.07 19.49
N VAL A 608 -5.28 -5.39 19.32
CA VAL A 608 -6.14 -6.25 20.15
C VAL A 608 -5.67 -6.23 21.61
N CYS A 609 -4.36 -6.27 21.86
CA CYS A 609 -3.80 -6.16 23.20
C CYS A 609 -4.15 -4.82 23.85
N ASP A 610 -3.90 -3.71 23.18
CA ASP A 610 -4.18 -2.37 23.69
C ASP A 610 -5.68 -2.16 23.94
N PHE A 611 -6.53 -2.66 23.04
CA PHE A 611 -7.98 -2.61 23.17
C PHE A 611 -8.47 -3.42 24.37
N LEU A 612 -7.93 -4.63 24.58
CA LEU A 612 -8.22 -5.45 25.76
C LEU A 612 -7.81 -4.73 27.05
N PHE A 613 -6.61 -4.15 27.11
CA PHE A 613 -6.16 -3.39 28.28
C PHE A 613 -7.08 -2.19 28.56
N LYS A 614 -7.51 -1.47 27.52
CA LYS A 614 -8.45 -0.35 27.63
C LYS A 614 -9.81 -0.79 28.18
N ILE A 615 -10.37 -1.91 27.68
CA ILE A 615 -11.66 -2.44 28.16
C ILE A 615 -11.55 -3.00 29.57
N ILE A 616 -10.50 -3.74 29.92
CA ILE A 616 -10.33 -4.29 31.27
C ILE A 616 -10.24 -3.16 32.30
N LYS A 617 -9.55 -2.05 31.97
CA LYS A 617 -9.49 -0.87 32.84
C LYS A 617 -10.83 -0.16 32.99
N SER A 618 -11.61 -0.05 31.92
CA SER A 618 -12.89 0.68 31.94
C SER A 618 -14.09 -0.17 32.41
N ASN A 619 -14.01 -1.49 32.28
CA ASN A 619 -15.02 -2.45 32.68
C ASN A 619 -14.38 -3.64 33.41
N PRO A 620 -14.19 -3.53 34.74
CA PRO A 620 -13.57 -4.59 35.54
C PRO A 620 -14.36 -5.91 35.52
N LEU A 621 -15.63 -5.90 35.10
CA LEU A 621 -16.49 -7.09 35.06
C LEU A 621 -16.20 -8.02 33.86
N LEU A 622 -15.36 -7.59 32.90
CA LEU A 622 -14.93 -8.46 31.80
C LEU A 622 -14.16 -9.70 32.33
N VAL A 623 -13.39 -9.49 33.40
CA VAL A 623 -12.76 -10.55 34.18
C VAL A 623 -13.54 -10.66 35.49
N LEU A 624 -14.24 -11.78 35.71
CA LEU A 624 -15.06 -11.96 36.90
C LEU A 624 -14.21 -11.76 38.18
N PRO A 625 -14.73 -11.13 39.25
CA PRO A 625 -13.98 -10.95 40.49
C PRO A 625 -13.36 -12.26 40.99
N GLY A 626 -12.05 -12.26 41.23
CA GLY A 626 -11.27 -13.44 41.61
C GLY A 626 -10.61 -14.20 40.45
N HIS A 627 -11.01 -13.98 39.19
CA HIS A 627 -10.44 -14.66 38.03
C HIS A 627 -9.15 -13.99 37.55
N THR A 628 -8.28 -14.76 36.88
CA THR A 628 -6.97 -14.27 36.41
C THR A 628 -6.87 -14.34 34.88
N TYR A 629 -6.49 -13.23 34.25
CA TYR A 629 -6.20 -13.18 32.81
C TYR A 629 -4.71 -13.00 32.55
N TYR A 630 -4.16 -13.84 31.67
CA TYR A 630 -2.78 -13.75 31.20
C TYR A 630 -2.74 -13.52 29.69
N MET A 631 -1.78 -12.70 29.25
CA MET A 631 -1.53 -12.44 27.84
C MET A 631 -0.03 -12.59 27.55
N ALA A 632 0.32 -13.58 26.75
CA ALA A 632 1.69 -13.89 26.37
C ALA A 632 1.92 -13.59 24.88
N GLY A 633 3.10 -13.04 24.54
CA GLY A 633 3.46 -12.67 23.16
C GLY A 633 3.69 -11.17 22.92
N SER A 634 3.46 -10.31 23.92
CA SER A 634 3.83 -8.87 23.90
C SER A 634 4.26 -8.25 25.24
N THR A 635 4.30 -8.99 26.36
CA THR A 635 4.84 -8.55 27.67
C THR A 635 5.33 -9.76 28.49
N GLU A 636 6.10 -9.49 29.55
CA GLU A 636 6.88 -10.45 30.36
C GLU A 636 6.02 -11.29 31.36
N ASP A 637 6.27 -12.61 31.37
CA ASP A 637 5.69 -13.72 32.17
C ASP A 637 4.19 -14.04 31.98
N PRO A 638 3.73 -15.33 32.01
CA PRO A 638 4.15 -16.45 32.87
C PRO A 638 4.20 -17.86 32.18
N GLU A 639 4.09 -18.92 33.00
CA GLU A 639 4.79 -20.23 33.02
C GLU A 639 4.11 -21.50 32.38
N ILE A 640 4.98 -22.51 32.14
CA ILE A 640 4.83 -24.00 32.09
C ILE A 640 4.11 -24.70 30.90
N ALA A 641 4.86 -25.57 30.18
CA ALA A 641 4.56 -27.01 29.92
C ALA A 641 5.68 -27.69 29.08
N LYS A 642 6.14 -28.90 29.45
CA LYS A 642 7.08 -29.75 28.68
C LYS A 642 6.39 -31.03 28.18
N SER A 643 6.61 -31.42 26.92
CA SER A 643 6.24 -32.76 26.42
C SER A 643 7.29 -33.36 25.45
N SER A 644 7.41 -34.69 25.48
CA SER A 644 8.46 -35.51 24.86
C SER A 644 8.25 -35.84 23.37
N SER A 645 7.07 -35.57 22.79
CA SER A 645 6.76 -35.89 21.37
C SER A 645 7.45 -34.95 20.35
N CYS A 646 8.10 -33.89 20.80
CA CYS A 646 8.61 -32.83 19.92
C CYS A 646 9.92 -33.22 19.19
N ARG A 647 10.79 -34.05 19.78
CA ARG A 647 12.19 -34.23 19.31
C ARG A 647 12.31 -34.95 17.95
N THR A 648 11.53 -35.98 17.70
CA THR A 648 11.51 -36.66 16.39
C THR A 648 10.81 -35.83 15.32
N CYS A 649 9.97 -34.86 15.73
CA CYS A 649 9.32 -33.93 14.82
C CYS A 649 10.27 -32.87 14.24
N SER A 650 11.30 -32.43 14.97
CA SER A 650 12.34 -31.53 14.41
C SER A 650 13.24 -32.27 13.41
N LEU A 651 13.63 -33.52 13.70
CA LEU A 651 14.46 -34.32 12.79
C LEU A 651 13.77 -34.68 11.47
N SER A 652 12.47 -34.99 11.52
CA SER A 652 11.69 -35.35 10.33
C SER A 652 11.04 -34.15 9.61
N GLY A 653 11.31 -32.93 10.09
CA GLY A 653 10.89 -31.66 9.48
C GLY A 653 9.72 -30.96 10.18
N CYS A 654 9.80 -29.63 10.30
CA CYS A 654 8.77 -28.77 10.88
C CYS A 654 8.75 -27.38 10.20
N ASP A 655 8.25 -26.35 10.89
CA ASP A 655 8.21 -25.00 10.31
C ASP A 655 9.61 -24.41 10.07
N THR A 656 10.61 -24.84 10.84
CA THR A 656 11.97 -24.29 10.88
C THR A 656 13.05 -25.29 10.46
N THR A 657 12.68 -26.55 10.19
CA THR A 657 13.60 -27.63 9.77
C THR A 657 13.00 -28.37 8.60
N SER A 658 13.86 -28.89 7.72
CA SER A 658 13.39 -29.51 6.48
C SER A 658 12.84 -30.91 6.66
N SER A 659 11.84 -31.30 5.87
CA SER A 659 11.41 -32.70 5.82
C SER A 659 12.29 -33.55 4.90
N LEU A 660 12.47 -34.81 5.25
CA LEU A 660 13.17 -35.80 4.43
C LEU A 660 12.30 -36.21 3.22
N PHE A 661 12.86 -36.16 2.02
CA PHE A 661 12.12 -36.53 0.80
C PHE A 661 11.65 -37.99 0.83
N GLY A 662 10.38 -38.21 0.53
CA GLY A 662 9.76 -39.54 0.52
C GLY A 662 9.45 -40.14 1.90
N ILE A 663 9.76 -39.43 3.00
CA ILE A 663 9.50 -39.89 4.37
C ILE A 663 8.40 -39.04 5.01
N GLY A 664 7.21 -39.63 5.16
CA GLY A 664 6.08 -38.98 5.83
C GLY A 664 6.10 -39.16 7.36
N LYS A 665 5.36 -38.30 8.07
CA LYS A 665 5.23 -38.37 9.54
C LYS A 665 4.66 -39.71 10.03
N LYS A 666 3.79 -40.34 9.23
CA LYS A 666 3.27 -41.70 9.49
C LYS A 666 4.40 -42.75 9.48
N SER A 667 5.33 -42.67 8.54
CA SER A 667 6.46 -43.60 8.45
C SER A 667 7.42 -43.43 9.63
N VAL A 668 7.67 -42.18 10.03
CA VAL A 668 8.49 -41.85 11.21
C VAL A 668 7.85 -42.41 12.47
N TYR A 669 6.55 -42.22 12.65
CA TYR A 669 5.79 -42.74 13.78
C TYR A 669 5.84 -44.26 13.86
N LYS A 670 5.64 -44.95 12.73
CA LYS A 670 5.72 -46.41 12.65
C LYS A 670 7.12 -46.93 13.04
N VAL A 671 8.18 -46.36 12.49
CA VAL A 671 9.56 -46.77 12.83
C VAL A 671 9.88 -46.52 14.29
N LEU A 672 9.40 -45.40 14.87
CA LEU A 672 9.57 -45.10 16.28
C LEU A 672 8.85 -46.14 17.15
N LYS A 673 7.59 -46.47 16.84
CA LYS A 673 6.78 -47.47 17.56
C LYS A 673 7.39 -48.87 17.48
N ASP A 674 7.90 -49.26 16.31
CA ASP A 674 8.48 -50.58 16.07
C ASP A 674 9.85 -50.78 16.77
N ALA A 675 10.54 -49.69 17.13
CA ALA A 675 11.93 -49.73 17.61
C ALA A 675 12.22 -48.68 18.70
N VAL A 676 11.28 -48.48 19.64
CA VAL A 676 11.38 -47.43 20.69
C VAL A 676 12.67 -47.56 21.52
N LEU A 677 13.05 -48.79 21.89
CA LEU A 677 14.22 -49.05 22.73
C LEU A 677 15.54 -48.76 21.99
N ASP A 678 15.60 -49.01 20.68
CA ASP A 678 16.78 -48.82 19.81
C ASP A 678 17.17 -47.34 19.62
N PHE A 679 16.24 -46.43 19.94
CA PHE A 679 16.37 -44.98 19.73
C PHE A 679 16.06 -44.17 21.00
N SER A 680 16.20 -44.80 22.18
CA SER A 680 16.03 -44.15 23.48
C SER A 680 17.00 -42.98 23.70
N ASP A 681 18.17 -43.01 23.06
CA ASP A 681 19.17 -41.93 23.02
C ASP A 681 18.70 -40.66 22.29
N LEU A 682 17.73 -40.75 21.37
CA LEU A 682 17.08 -39.56 20.77
C LEU A 682 16.30 -38.74 21.79
N TYR A 683 15.97 -39.32 22.95
CA TYR A 683 15.34 -38.58 24.04
C TYR A 683 16.21 -37.42 24.53
N ASN A 684 17.53 -37.50 24.37
CA ASN A 684 18.46 -36.45 24.78
C ASN A 684 18.77 -35.44 23.66
N LEU A 685 18.14 -35.53 22.49
CA LEU A 685 18.40 -34.64 21.36
C LEU A 685 18.17 -33.17 21.74
N GLY A 686 19.21 -32.34 21.65
CA GLY A 686 19.19 -30.93 22.06
C GLY A 686 19.78 -30.67 23.46
N ASP A 687 19.84 -31.69 24.32
CA ASP A 687 20.50 -31.64 25.63
C ASP A 687 21.87 -32.33 25.62
N SER A 688 22.09 -33.28 24.70
CA SER A 688 23.38 -33.93 24.46
C SER A 688 24.37 -33.01 23.73
N ASP A 689 25.66 -33.36 23.79
CA ASP A 689 26.68 -32.74 22.95
C ASP A 689 26.42 -32.99 21.45
N THR A 690 27.06 -32.18 20.61
CA THR A 690 26.84 -32.16 19.16
C THR A 690 27.15 -33.51 18.50
N GLU A 691 28.23 -34.18 18.86
CA GLU A 691 28.64 -35.44 18.20
C GLU A 691 27.74 -36.60 18.62
N THR A 692 27.33 -36.67 19.88
CA THR A 692 26.33 -37.64 20.34
C THR A 692 24.99 -37.44 19.62
N ALA A 693 24.52 -36.18 19.50
CA ALA A 693 23.29 -35.84 18.79
C ALA A 693 23.36 -36.24 17.30
N ILE A 694 24.51 -36.05 16.66
CA ILE A 694 24.75 -36.46 15.27
C ILE A 694 24.69 -37.98 15.14
N SER A 695 25.40 -38.70 16.00
CA SER A 695 25.50 -40.16 15.95
C SER A 695 24.13 -40.85 16.09
N CYS A 696 23.34 -40.48 17.10
CA CYS A 696 22.02 -41.07 17.33
C CYS A 696 21.00 -40.70 16.24
N SER A 697 20.96 -39.42 15.84
CA SER A 697 20.05 -38.94 14.79
C SER A 697 20.36 -39.56 13.44
N ARG A 698 21.64 -39.79 13.12
CA ARG A 698 22.07 -40.45 11.89
C ARG A 698 21.60 -41.90 11.82
N ARG A 699 21.76 -42.68 12.90
CA ARG A 699 21.25 -44.06 12.97
C ARG A 699 19.74 -44.09 12.71
N PHE A 700 19.02 -43.14 13.30
CA PHE A 700 17.58 -43.00 13.09
C PHE A 700 17.20 -42.61 11.66
N VAL A 701 17.86 -41.61 11.07
CA VAL A 701 17.61 -41.20 9.68
C VAL A 701 17.95 -42.34 8.71
N ALA A 702 19.05 -43.06 8.91
CA ALA A 702 19.39 -44.24 8.13
C ALA A 702 18.29 -45.32 8.19
N ARG A 703 17.75 -45.58 9.39
CA ARG A 703 16.61 -46.49 9.59
C ARG A 703 15.33 -46.02 8.87
N LEU A 704 15.08 -44.71 8.76
CA LEU A 704 13.93 -44.15 8.03
C LEU A 704 14.02 -44.39 6.51
N TYR A 705 15.22 -44.37 5.94
CA TYR A 705 15.44 -44.68 4.52
C TYR A 705 15.50 -46.20 4.25
N ASP A 706 15.89 -47.01 5.24
CA ASP A 706 15.88 -48.48 5.18
C ASP A 706 14.87 -49.10 6.16
N GLN A 707 13.58 -48.85 5.91
CA GLN A 707 12.47 -49.30 6.79
C GLN A 707 12.33 -50.82 6.89
N LYS A 708 12.88 -51.57 5.93
CA LYS A 708 12.89 -53.05 5.95
C LYS A 708 14.16 -53.66 6.55
N LYS A 709 15.10 -52.84 7.05
CA LYS A 709 16.40 -53.28 7.61
C LYS A 709 17.24 -54.11 6.63
N LYS A 710 17.13 -53.88 5.32
CA LYS A 710 17.87 -54.64 4.29
C LYS A 710 19.37 -54.37 4.34
N TYR A 711 19.77 -53.18 4.80
CA TYR A 711 21.15 -52.70 4.87
C TYR A 711 21.49 -52.23 6.30
N ALA A 712 21.04 -52.99 7.31
CA ALA A 712 21.20 -52.63 8.73
C ALA A 712 22.66 -52.37 9.15
N SER A 713 23.63 -53.09 8.57
CA SER A 713 25.06 -52.88 8.81
C SER A 713 25.56 -51.50 8.38
N CYS A 714 24.84 -50.80 7.50
CA CYS A 714 25.17 -49.46 7.04
C CYS A 714 24.50 -48.36 7.87
N HIS A 715 23.67 -48.66 8.89
CA HIS A 715 22.97 -47.60 9.64
C HIS A 715 23.92 -46.73 10.48
N GLN A 716 25.13 -47.21 10.73
CA GLN A 716 26.22 -46.48 11.37
C GLN A 716 27.06 -45.65 10.39
N ASP A 717 26.68 -45.54 9.11
CA ASP A 717 27.37 -44.71 8.11
C ASP A 717 26.38 -44.39 6.97
N ILE A 718 25.84 -43.17 6.99
CA ILE A 718 24.79 -42.79 6.04
C ILE A 718 25.30 -42.73 4.59
N ASN A 719 26.60 -42.48 4.39
CA ASN A 719 27.21 -42.46 3.07
C ASN A 719 27.32 -43.88 2.50
N LYS A 720 27.70 -44.87 3.31
CA LYS A 720 27.64 -46.28 2.90
C LYS A 720 26.23 -46.73 2.55
N LEU A 721 25.23 -46.32 3.33
CA LEU A 721 23.82 -46.59 3.02
C LEU A 721 23.40 -45.92 1.70
N ARG A 722 23.83 -44.66 1.49
CA ARG A 722 23.58 -43.89 0.25
C ARG A 722 24.11 -44.61 -0.99
N VAL A 723 25.31 -45.18 -0.93
CA VAL A 723 25.92 -45.99 -2.01
C VAL A 723 25.11 -47.27 -2.28
N LYS A 724 24.73 -48.00 -1.23
CA LYS A 724 23.91 -49.23 -1.38
C LYS A 724 22.51 -48.95 -1.93
N LEU A 725 21.90 -47.81 -1.59
CA LEU A 725 20.59 -47.42 -2.11
C LEU A 725 20.67 -46.92 -3.57
N ALA A 726 21.74 -46.21 -3.93
CA ALA A 726 21.95 -45.75 -5.31
C ALA A 726 22.11 -46.90 -6.31
N THR A 727 22.63 -48.04 -5.86
CA THR A 727 22.85 -49.25 -6.67
C THR A 727 21.63 -50.19 -6.74
N SER A 728 20.48 -49.78 -6.21
CA SER A 728 19.22 -50.56 -6.25
C SER A 728 18.34 -50.23 -7.48
N LYS A 729 17.45 -51.15 -7.89
CA LYS A 729 16.64 -51.05 -9.12
C LYS A 729 15.69 -49.83 -9.20
N ASP A 730 15.33 -49.18 -8.09
CA ASP A 730 14.35 -48.08 -8.00
C ASP A 730 14.98 -46.71 -7.63
N SER A 731 16.26 -46.49 -7.94
CA SER A 731 17.04 -45.36 -7.44
C SER A 731 16.78 -44.03 -8.18
N SER A 732 15.96 -43.17 -7.59
CA SER A 732 15.94 -41.73 -7.92
C SER A 732 16.87 -40.97 -6.98
N LEU A 733 17.67 -40.04 -7.50
CA LEU A 733 18.63 -39.26 -6.70
C LEU A 733 17.99 -38.49 -5.54
N VAL A 734 16.75 -38.02 -5.73
CA VAL A 734 16.02 -37.27 -4.69
C VAL A 734 15.59 -38.20 -3.54
N ARG A 735 15.47 -39.52 -3.79
CA ARG A 735 15.12 -40.53 -2.78
C ARG A 735 16.31 -41.04 -1.97
N LEU A 736 17.54 -40.64 -2.33
CA LEU A 736 18.72 -40.99 -1.54
C LEU A 736 18.72 -40.23 -0.20
N PRO A 737 19.23 -40.84 0.89
CA PRO A 737 19.45 -40.11 2.13
C PRO A 737 20.42 -38.94 1.90
N PRO A 738 20.33 -37.83 2.67
CA PRO A 738 21.33 -36.76 2.61
C PRO A 738 22.75 -37.28 2.83
N SER A 739 23.76 -36.62 2.25
CA SER A 739 25.16 -36.92 2.57
C SER A 739 25.45 -36.57 4.03
N GLU A 740 26.49 -37.17 4.61
CA GLU A 740 26.89 -36.90 6.01
C GLU A 740 27.04 -35.40 6.29
N ALA A 741 27.69 -34.65 5.39
CA ALA A 741 27.87 -33.20 5.53
C ALA A 741 26.54 -32.42 5.55
N ALA A 742 25.57 -32.79 4.71
CA ALA A 742 24.26 -32.15 4.68
C ALA A 742 23.37 -32.57 5.86
N LEU A 743 23.49 -33.83 6.29
CA LEU A 743 22.78 -34.38 7.43
C LEU A 743 23.23 -33.71 8.73
N ARG A 744 24.55 -33.51 8.93
CA ARG A 744 25.11 -32.82 10.11
C ARG A 744 24.46 -31.45 10.31
N GLN A 745 24.40 -30.64 9.25
CA GLN A 745 23.76 -29.32 9.29
C GLN A 745 22.25 -29.39 9.58
N HIS A 746 21.56 -30.41 9.07
CA HIS A 746 20.15 -30.65 9.39
C HIS A 746 19.92 -31.04 10.85
N ILE A 747 20.79 -31.90 11.40
CA ILE A 747 20.74 -32.31 12.81
C ILE A 747 21.03 -31.11 13.72
N LEU A 748 21.99 -30.26 13.39
CA LEU A 748 22.25 -29.01 14.13
C LEU A 748 21.00 -28.13 14.21
N ARG A 749 20.33 -27.89 13.08
CA ARG A 749 19.07 -27.12 13.06
C ARG A 749 17.96 -27.80 13.88
N ALA A 750 17.84 -29.12 13.78
CA ALA A 750 16.85 -29.89 14.53
C ALA A 750 17.13 -29.87 16.04
N SER A 751 18.39 -29.98 16.45
CA SER A 751 18.83 -29.84 17.84
C SER A 751 18.54 -28.44 18.37
N PHE A 752 18.80 -27.39 17.59
CA PHE A 752 18.47 -26.02 17.97
C PHE A 752 16.97 -25.79 18.14
N GLN A 753 16.16 -26.28 17.20
CA GLN A 753 14.70 -26.24 17.34
C GLN A 753 14.22 -27.01 18.58
N THR A 754 14.89 -28.10 18.92
CA THR A 754 14.57 -28.90 20.11
C THR A 754 15.00 -28.19 21.39
N LYS A 755 16.14 -27.48 21.40
CA LYS A 755 16.54 -26.58 22.49
C LYS A 755 15.50 -25.47 22.71
N ILE A 756 14.99 -24.86 21.64
CA ILE A 756 13.88 -23.89 21.72
C ILE A 756 12.65 -24.51 22.37
N TRP A 757 12.26 -25.72 21.94
CA TRP A 757 11.11 -26.41 22.53
C TRP A 757 11.36 -26.86 23.97
N HIS A 758 12.57 -27.25 24.33
CA HIS A 758 12.90 -27.70 25.68
C HIS A 758 13.01 -26.53 26.66
N ALA A 759 13.49 -25.39 26.16
CA ALA A 759 13.53 -24.12 26.85
C ALA A 759 12.25 -23.30 26.64
N SER A 760 11.19 -23.87 26.05
CA SER A 760 9.90 -23.17 25.88
C SER A 760 9.24 -22.80 27.20
N CYS A 761 9.68 -23.42 28.29
CA CYS A 761 9.30 -23.09 29.66
C CYS A 761 10.04 -21.88 30.26
N LEU A 762 11.03 -21.29 29.56
CA LEU A 762 11.78 -20.12 30.03
C LEU A 762 11.33 -18.89 29.22
N ALA A 763 10.98 -17.80 29.90
CA ALA A 763 10.54 -16.56 29.25
C ALA A 763 11.60 -15.96 28.32
N LYS A 764 12.86 -16.01 28.77
CA LYS A 764 14.07 -15.65 28.00
C LYS A 764 14.99 -16.86 28.02
N PRO A 765 14.75 -17.86 27.17
CA PRO A 765 15.57 -19.05 27.17
C PRO A 765 17.00 -18.64 26.78
N PRO A 766 18.04 -19.03 27.55
CA PRO A 766 19.43 -18.79 27.18
C PRO A 766 19.77 -19.73 26.02
N LEU A 767 19.33 -19.34 24.83
CA LEU A 767 19.57 -20.09 23.60
C LEU A 767 20.92 -19.69 23.03
N PRO A 768 21.71 -20.65 22.53
CA PRO A 768 22.93 -20.34 21.80
C PRO A 768 22.59 -19.60 20.49
N SER A 769 23.60 -19.05 19.82
CA SER A 769 23.37 -18.37 18.54
C SER A 769 22.87 -19.37 17.51
N PRO A 770 21.78 -19.07 16.74
CA PRO A 770 21.36 -19.94 15.65
C PRO A 770 22.46 -20.12 14.59
N LEU A 771 23.42 -19.19 14.50
CA LEU A 771 24.55 -19.25 13.56
C LEU A 771 25.49 -20.43 13.83
N GLU A 772 25.55 -20.90 15.08
CA GLU A 772 26.33 -22.09 15.47
C GLU A 772 25.60 -23.40 15.17
N TYR A 773 24.32 -23.33 14.77
CA TYR A 773 23.43 -24.48 14.60
C TYR A 773 22.87 -24.57 13.18
N GLY A 774 23.75 -24.40 12.18
CA GLY A 774 23.45 -24.63 10.77
C GLY A 774 22.55 -23.57 10.10
N TRP A 775 22.65 -22.33 10.58
CA TRP A 775 22.09 -21.12 9.97
C TRP A 775 23.19 -20.11 9.64
N LYS A 776 22.95 -19.28 8.63
CA LYS A 776 23.79 -18.13 8.28
C LYS A 776 22.94 -16.87 8.13
N SER A 777 23.50 -15.71 8.46
CA SER A 777 22.81 -14.43 8.29
C SER A 777 23.05 -13.87 6.88
N PHE A 778 22.00 -13.39 6.23
CA PHE A 778 22.07 -12.66 4.97
C PHE A 778 20.94 -11.61 4.93
N LYS A 779 21.26 -10.34 4.70
CA LYS A 779 20.29 -9.21 4.63
C LYS A 779 19.25 -9.25 5.77
N ASP A 780 19.72 -9.35 7.01
CA ASP A 780 18.92 -9.41 8.23
C ASP A 780 17.97 -10.62 8.38
N SER A 781 18.15 -11.65 7.55
CA SER A 781 17.37 -12.90 7.57
C SER A 781 18.27 -14.12 7.73
N LEU A 782 17.75 -15.17 8.39
CA LEU A 782 18.48 -16.43 8.58
C LEU A 782 18.19 -17.39 7.41
N HIS A 783 19.25 -17.88 6.80
CA HIS A 783 19.20 -18.91 5.75
C HIS A 783 19.87 -20.20 6.25
N PRO A 784 19.38 -21.38 5.84
CA PRO A 784 20.00 -22.64 6.21
C PRO A 784 21.39 -22.78 5.58
N VAL A 785 22.34 -23.30 6.34
CA VAL A 785 23.61 -23.82 5.79
C VAL A 785 23.33 -25.22 5.23
N TYR A 786 23.54 -25.42 3.93
CA TYR A 786 23.18 -26.69 3.29
C TYR A 786 24.12 -27.84 3.68
N PHE A 787 25.43 -27.58 3.69
CA PHE A 787 26.51 -28.48 4.09
C PHE A 787 27.79 -27.65 4.26
N GLU A 788 28.81 -28.24 4.88
CA GLU A 788 30.17 -27.70 4.95
C GLU A 788 31.14 -28.66 4.23
N GLY A 789 32.23 -28.12 3.67
CA GLY A 789 33.19 -28.86 2.88
C GLY A 789 32.88 -28.89 1.38
N ASN A 790 33.62 -29.72 0.65
CA ASN A 790 33.56 -29.79 -0.81
C ASN A 790 32.32 -30.55 -1.30
N MET A 791 31.82 -30.17 -2.47
CA MET A 791 30.78 -30.91 -3.20
C MET A 791 31.40 -31.80 -4.27
N SER A 792 30.66 -32.83 -4.72
CA SER A 792 31.13 -33.75 -5.76
C SER A 792 31.48 -33.04 -7.07
N ALA A 793 30.88 -31.87 -7.36
CA ALA A 793 31.20 -31.10 -8.55
C ALA A 793 32.52 -30.31 -8.46
N ASP A 794 33.06 -30.06 -7.26
CA ASP A 794 34.35 -29.38 -7.12
C ASP A 794 35.46 -30.26 -7.70
N PHE A 795 35.35 -31.57 -7.50
CA PHE A 795 36.21 -32.57 -8.16
C PHE A 795 36.02 -32.59 -9.69
N LEU A 796 34.87 -32.16 -10.21
CA LEU A 796 34.59 -32.16 -11.64
C LEU A 796 35.13 -30.91 -12.37
N HIS A 797 35.29 -29.78 -11.68
CA HIS A 797 35.77 -28.54 -12.30
C HIS A 797 37.23 -28.64 -12.76
N ASP A 798 38.07 -29.36 -12.02
CA ASP A 798 39.46 -29.68 -12.39
C ASP A 798 39.55 -30.73 -13.52
N LEU A 799 38.42 -31.37 -13.89
CA LEU A 799 38.34 -32.49 -14.83
C LEU A 799 37.73 -32.14 -16.19
N VAL A 800 37.41 -30.87 -16.45
CA VAL A 800 36.85 -30.45 -17.76
C VAL A 800 37.97 -30.24 -18.77
N CYS A 801 38.20 -31.24 -19.61
CA CYS A 801 39.06 -31.10 -20.78
C CYS A 801 38.48 -30.07 -21.76
N SER A 802 39.14 -28.93 -21.91
CA SER A 802 38.73 -27.81 -22.79
C SER A 802 39.21 -27.95 -24.24
N CYS A 803 39.77 -29.12 -24.62
CA CYS A 803 40.25 -29.35 -25.97
C CYS A 803 39.09 -29.37 -26.98
N LYS A 804 39.24 -28.67 -28.12
CA LYS A 804 38.17 -28.51 -29.13
C LYS A 804 38.13 -29.63 -30.22
N GLY A 805 38.66 -30.83 -29.95
CA GLY A 805 38.73 -31.98 -30.88
C GLY A 805 39.73 -31.76 -32.05
N LYS A 806 40.21 -32.74 -32.84
CA LYS A 806 40.29 -34.20 -32.77
C LYS A 806 41.80 -34.54 -32.95
N SER A 807 42.36 -35.49 -32.19
CA SER A 807 43.72 -36.10 -32.34
C SER A 807 44.99 -35.47 -31.72
N GLN A 808 44.97 -34.38 -30.93
CA GLN A 808 46.22 -33.84 -30.34
C GLN A 808 46.14 -33.39 -28.87
N CYS A 809 45.68 -34.26 -27.97
CA CYS A 809 45.90 -34.05 -26.53
C CYS A 809 47.42 -34.09 -26.23
N LYS A 810 48.03 -32.92 -26.03
CA LYS A 810 49.45 -32.67 -25.69
C LYS A 810 49.52 -31.78 -24.43
N LYS A 811 50.66 -31.12 -24.16
CA LYS A 811 50.91 -30.25 -22.98
C LYS A 811 49.85 -29.18 -22.67
N SER A 812 49.02 -28.77 -23.62
CA SER A 812 47.92 -27.81 -23.41
C SER A 812 46.59 -28.45 -22.98
N CYS A 813 46.53 -29.77 -22.87
CA CYS A 813 45.37 -30.49 -22.38
C CYS A 813 45.41 -30.57 -20.85
N VAL A 814 44.34 -30.15 -20.18
CA VAL A 814 44.20 -30.22 -18.72
C VAL A 814 44.42 -31.66 -18.20
N CYS A 815 43.96 -32.68 -18.94
CA CYS A 815 44.19 -34.07 -18.57
C CYS A 815 45.69 -34.42 -18.59
N VAL A 816 46.47 -33.91 -19.55
CA VAL A 816 47.92 -34.18 -19.64
C VAL A 816 48.68 -33.43 -18.55
N ASP A 817 48.30 -32.17 -18.29
CA ASP A 817 48.91 -31.32 -17.25
C ASP A 817 48.75 -31.91 -15.85
N GLN A 818 47.60 -32.53 -15.59
CA GLN A 818 47.28 -33.15 -14.30
C GLN A 818 47.69 -34.64 -14.21
N ASN A 819 48.40 -35.19 -15.21
CA ASN A 819 48.77 -36.61 -15.32
C ASN A 819 47.58 -37.60 -15.30
N LEU A 820 46.47 -37.25 -15.96
CA LEU A 820 45.21 -37.98 -15.95
C LEU A 820 44.87 -38.57 -17.33
N ALA A 821 44.22 -39.73 -17.37
CA ALA A 821 43.68 -40.33 -18.62
C ALA A 821 42.54 -39.48 -19.21
N CYS A 822 42.48 -39.36 -20.55
CA CYS A 822 41.35 -38.76 -21.25
C CYS A 822 40.19 -39.77 -21.36
N THR A 823 38.95 -39.32 -21.15
CA THR A 823 37.76 -40.19 -21.09
C THR A 823 36.75 -39.86 -22.19
N ASP A 824 35.66 -40.61 -22.28
CA ASP A 824 34.52 -40.38 -23.19
C ASP A 824 33.86 -39.00 -23.02
N LEU A 825 34.08 -38.35 -21.86
CA LEU A 825 33.61 -37.00 -21.57
C LEU A 825 34.48 -35.90 -22.20
N CYS A 826 35.70 -36.24 -22.63
CA CYS A 826 36.59 -35.33 -23.34
C CYS A 826 36.21 -35.24 -24.83
N SER A 827 36.49 -34.12 -25.49
CA SER A 827 36.25 -33.98 -26.94
C SER A 827 37.08 -34.95 -27.79
N CYS A 828 38.13 -35.57 -27.25
CA CYS A 828 38.90 -36.64 -27.90
C CYS A 828 38.31 -38.04 -27.67
N GLN A 829 37.32 -38.17 -26.79
CA GLN A 829 36.60 -39.40 -26.42
C GLN A 829 37.50 -40.56 -25.97
N GLY A 830 38.69 -40.27 -25.45
CA GLY A 830 39.66 -41.32 -25.11
C GLY A 830 40.06 -42.24 -26.29
N SER A 831 39.79 -41.84 -27.53
CA SER A 831 39.96 -42.70 -28.71
C SER A 831 41.41 -43.14 -28.93
N GLU A 832 41.64 -44.19 -29.71
CA GLU A 832 42.98 -44.65 -30.14
C GLU A 832 43.84 -43.51 -30.73
N SER A 833 43.20 -42.50 -31.31
CA SER A 833 43.86 -41.30 -31.85
C SER A 833 44.31 -40.26 -30.79
N CYS A 834 44.00 -40.49 -29.52
CA CYS A 834 44.43 -39.65 -28.39
C CYS A 834 45.94 -39.78 -28.17
N LYS A 835 46.66 -38.67 -28.01
CA LYS A 835 48.12 -38.66 -27.78
C LYS A 835 48.50 -38.49 -26.30
N ASN A 836 47.53 -38.60 -25.40
CA ASN A 836 47.78 -38.56 -23.96
C ASN A 836 48.32 -39.92 -23.51
N VAL A 837 49.57 -39.95 -23.08
CA VAL A 837 50.27 -41.17 -22.63
C VAL A 837 49.56 -41.89 -21.48
N HIS A 838 48.86 -41.16 -20.62
CA HIS A 838 48.11 -41.73 -19.50
C HIS A 838 46.80 -42.41 -19.93
N THR A 839 46.33 -42.20 -21.18
CA THR A 839 45.08 -42.81 -21.68
C THR A 839 45.31 -44.24 -22.18
N HIS A 840 46.50 -44.53 -22.72
CA HIS A 840 46.85 -45.84 -23.30
C HIS A 840 47.69 -46.72 -22.36
N ALA A 841 48.08 -46.21 -21.19
CA ALA A 841 48.81 -46.97 -20.17
C ALA A 841 47.95 -48.07 -19.51
N LEU A 842 46.63 -48.07 -19.71
CA LEU A 842 45.69 -49.02 -19.10
C LEU A 842 45.42 -50.28 -19.96
N THR A 843 46.06 -50.43 -21.13
CA THR A 843 45.81 -51.55 -22.05
C THR A 843 46.95 -52.59 -22.12
N GLU A 844 48.00 -52.50 -21.30
CA GLU A 844 49.17 -53.40 -21.38
C GLU A 844 49.42 -54.34 -20.17
N GLU A 845 48.49 -54.47 -19.22
CA GLU A 845 48.54 -55.57 -18.24
C GLU A 845 47.25 -56.41 -18.27
N VAL A 846 47.42 -57.67 -18.68
CA VAL A 846 46.42 -58.77 -18.66
C VAL A 846 46.30 -59.34 -17.26
#